data_AF-A1CHS6-F1
#
_entry.id   AF-A1CHS6-F1
#
_cell.length_a   1.000
_cell.length_b   1.000
_cell.length_c   1.000
_cell.angle_alpha   90.00
_cell.angle_beta   90.00
_cell.angle_gamma   90.00
#
_symmetry.space_group_name_H-M   'P 1'
#
loop_
_entity.id
_entity.type
_entity.pdbx_description
1 polymer ?
#
loop_
_entity_poly.entity_id
_entity_poly.type
_entity_poly.pdbx_seq_one_letter_code
_entity_poly.pdbx_strand_id
1 'polypeptide(L)'
;MARLSYRIGLSLQRHALRQSYAYVPQQQSRLVSVNIKRKIPNHEPTTSQILRFALTGTTKTLTQDVSNPDLDEHLKEIFHGEWPLSAVPPPLWSSFHSETAPVDKEVFFRGLKHDVRNLRHLQTFIERHVNGGNACVLLQANHCQPFAQALERCHRQHPAGEILAVLNAIISKLEKMRVPVSKDLYVLGLHYACLAYSATAIERHVQGYLAVSYKRLDLDSSISLVDALNASLQSFELKGNFPNTKLMLSQVSGESNDGSTPRFTLDRVLYWAEPHRSTTFMNRYFSLLVKLGSTDLIQSMWNRFLRRLSSKSKEHEFHVAYTCALALINNGNSSIAASYLSQISQHANGTLPYISNYEDLNVFLQERQICEVLPRLSGEVEYIQVLQVSLERIERRLGIEWMPRKELHTKISDPDCIASGQPLLTMDGDSAGYGSTERLIAEIQALGRSKSLADFGRIAHALDEHDDGEIPIVLSSTGNTSLEFSWIPHRCPIEFMDFCPESTDGTILLPPSTVGLFRLDPHNAGLSSADTRPLHLMQLGSLVMRPKSSSGNPLANALEWKESGYIAALDRTSGQLLAIFIGKSQGPISSGSQSHIPQPPPGLSAVMAIEPCCDGYEPQHWNFPPSPGIDVGRCYVDVDPCLDLVP
;
A
#
# COMPACT_ATOMS: atom_id res chain seq x y z
N MET A 1 -41.91 -26.85 6.05
CA MET A 1 -42.67 -26.69 4.78
C MET A 1 -44.18 -26.50 5.03
N ALA A 2 -44.55 -25.58 5.94
CA ALA A 2 -45.89 -25.00 6.11
C ALA A 2 -45.74 -23.99 7.25
N ARG A 3 -46.23 -22.74 7.06
CA ARG A 3 -46.20 -21.56 7.98
C ARG A 3 -45.35 -20.35 7.54
N LEU A 4 -45.42 -19.99 6.26
CA LEU A 4 -45.10 -18.62 5.80
C LEU A 4 -46.14 -18.06 4.80
N SER A 5 -47.31 -18.70 4.68
CA SER A 5 -48.35 -18.39 3.68
C SER A 5 -49.53 -17.57 4.22
N TYR A 6 -49.39 -16.83 5.33
CA TYR A 6 -50.55 -16.19 5.98
C TYR A 6 -50.40 -14.70 6.34
N ARG A 7 -49.44 -13.97 5.74
CA ARG A 7 -49.28 -12.52 6.01
C ARG A 7 -49.10 -11.62 4.77
N ILE A 8 -49.56 -12.06 3.60
CA ILE A 8 -49.57 -11.22 2.37
C ILE A 8 -51.01 -11.01 1.83
N GLY A 9 -52.02 -11.57 2.48
CA GLY A 9 -53.43 -11.25 2.18
C GLY A 9 -53.98 -10.35 3.27
N LEU A 10 -53.91 -9.02 3.11
CA LEU A 10 -54.77 -7.98 3.73
C LEU A 10 -54.12 -6.59 3.60
N SER A 11 -53.98 -6.05 2.38
CA SER A 11 -53.75 -4.60 2.21
C SER A 11 -54.08 -4.04 0.82
N LEU A 12 -54.98 -4.67 0.06
CA LEU A 12 -55.50 -4.11 -1.19
C LEU A 12 -57.00 -4.38 -1.29
N GLN A 13 -57.77 -3.65 -0.48
CA GLN A 13 -59.21 -3.54 -0.68
C GLN A 13 -59.63 -2.10 -0.41
N ARG A 14 -60.41 -1.56 -1.37
CA ARG A 14 -61.11 -0.27 -1.40
C ARG A 14 -60.36 0.85 -2.11
N HIS A 15 -60.69 1.06 -3.39
CA HIS A 15 -61.40 2.28 -3.78
C HIS A 15 -62.30 2.04 -5.01
N ALA A 16 -63.60 2.14 -4.73
CA ALA A 16 -64.74 2.59 -5.54
C ALA A 16 -64.90 2.19 -7.02
N LEU A 17 -65.92 1.37 -7.24
CA LEU A 17 -66.74 1.25 -8.44
C LEU A 17 -67.35 2.59 -8.89
N ARG A 18 -67.35 2.86 -10.20
CA ARG A 18 -68.48 3.50 -10.88
C ARG A 18 -68.76 2.76 -12.19
N GLN A 19 -69.98 2.25 -12.26
CA GLN A 19 -70.58 1.55 -13.40
C GLN A 19 -70.99 2.53 -14.49
N SER A 20 -70.76 2.17 -15.75
CA SER A 20 -71.64 2.54 -16.86
C SER A 20 -71.71 1.38 -17.85
N TYR A 21 -72.95 1.00 -18.17
CA TYR A 21 -73.34 -0.07 -19.08
C TYR A 21 -73.11 0.35 -20.54
N ALA A 22 -72.51 -0.51 -21.36
CA ALA A 22 -72.78 -0.56 -22.81
C ALA A 22 -72.28 -1.88 -23.44
N TYR A 23 -73.25 -2.67 -23.92
CA TYR A 23 -73.25 -3.56 -25.09
C TYR A 23 -71.94 -4.24 -25.59
N VAL A 24 -71.96 -5.58 -25.56
CA VAL A 24 -71.12 -6.45 -26.38
C VAL A 24 -71.70 -6.52 -27.81
N PRO A 25 -70.83 -6.49 -28.83
CA PRO A 25 -70.95 -7.47 -29.91
C PRO A 25 -69.66 -8.26 -30.08
N GLN A 26 -69.81 -9.59 -30.15
CA GLN A 26 -68.80 -10.50 -30.64
C GLN A 26 -68.44 -10.13 -32.09
N GLN A 27 -67.19 -9.71 -32.30
CA GLN A 27 -66.55 -9.86 -33.60
C GLN A 27 -65.18 -10.52 -33.40
N GLN A 28 -65.12 -11.78 -33.85
CA GLN A 28 -63.89 -12.49 -34.14
C GLN A 28 -63.13 -11.72 -35.22
N SER A 29 -62.18 -10.90 -34.80
CA SER A 29 -61.21 -10.27 -35.69
C SER A 29 -59.83 -10.74 -35.27
N ARG A 30 -59.24 -11.56 -36.14
CA ARG A 30 -57.87 -12.08 -36.09
C ARG A 30 -56.90 -11.03 -35.52
N LEU A 31 -56.35 -11.29 -34.33
CA LEU A 31 -55.17 -10.58 -33.84
C LEU A 31 -53.98 -11.01 -34.69
N VAL A 32 -53.75 -10.24 -35.76
CA VAL A 32 -52.40 -10.04 -36.28
C VAL A 32 -51.61 -9.46 -35.11
N SER A 33 -50.73 -10.26 -34.51
CA SER A 33 -49.73 -9.78 -33.57
C SER A 33 -48.88 -8.74 -34.30
N VAL A 34 -49.24 -7.47 -34.14
CA VAL A 34 -48.39 -6.35 -34.51
C VAL A 34 -47.15 -6.51 -33.65
N ASN A 35 -46.09 -6.92 -34.33
CA ASN A 35 -44.74 -7.02 -33.80
C ASN A 35 -44.26 -5.59 -33.52
N ILE A 36 -44.76 -4.99 -32.44
CA ILE A 36 -44.19 -3.77 -31.90
C ILE A 36 -42.81 -4.19 -31.41
N LYS A 37 -41.77 -3.84 -32.18
CA LYS A 37 -40.40 -3.76 -31.70
C LYS A 37 -40.38 -2.79 -30.52
N ARG A 38 -40.79 -3.26 -29.35
CA ARG A 38 -40.52 -2.59 -28.08
C ARG A 38 -39.01 -2.54 -27.97
N LYS A 39 -38.45 -1.35 -27.78
CA LYS A 39 -37.07 -1.17 -27.35
C LYS A 39 -36.92 -1.99 -26.08
N ILE A 40 -36.33 -3.18 -26.20
CA ILE A 40 -35.80 -3.90 -25.06
C ILE A 40 -34.76 -2.93 -24.47
N PRO A 41 -34.84 -2.55 -23.19
CA PRO A 41 -33.81 -1.71 -22.59
C PRO A 41 -32.46 -2.38 -22.87
N ASN A 42 -31.44 -1.60 -23.25
CA ASN A 42 -30.11 -2.11 -23.67
C ASN A 42 -29.40 -2.98 -22.60
N HIS A 43 -30.01 -3.19 -21.43
CA HIS A 43 -29.48 -4.00 -20.34
C HIS A 43 -30.59 -4.87 -19.73
N GLU A 44 -30.42 -6.18 -19.79
CA GLU A 44 -31.23 -7.12 -19.00
C GLU A 44 -31.03 -6.87 -17.49
N PRO A 45 -32.11 -6.90 -16.68
CA PRO A 45 -32.03 -6.67 -15.24
C PRO A 45 -31.27 -7.79 -14.54
N THR A 46 -30.42 -7.44 -13.57
CA THR A 46 -29.76 -8.41 -12.69
C THR A 46 -30.73 -9.01 -11.68
N THR A 47 -30.42 -10.20 -11.13
CA THR A 47 -31.25 -10.86 -10.12
C THR A 47 -31.46 -9.99 -8.88
N SER A 48 -30.42 -9.27 -8.45
CA SER A 48 -30.52 -8.36 -7.31
C SER A 48 -31.43 -7.16 -7.60
N GLN A 49 -31.44 -6.64 -8.84
CA GLN A 49 -32.35 -5.57 -9.27
C GLN A 49 -33.81 -6.04 -9.33
N ILE A 50 -34.08 -7.23 -9.86
CA ILE A 50 -35.45 -7.80 -9.90
C ILE A 50 -35.98 -8.04 -8.49
N LEU A 51 -35.17 -8.66 -7.62
CA LEU A 51 -35.57 -8.92 -6.23
C LEU A 51 -35.82 -7.62 -5.47
N ARG A 52 -34.96 -6.62 -5.65
CA ARG A 52 -35.13 -5.31 -5.03
C ARG A 52 -36.41 -4.65 -5.51
N PHE A 53 -36.65 -4.64 -6.82
CA PHE A 53 -37.88 -4.11 -7.40
C PHE A 53 -39.12 -4.83 -6.85
N ALA A 54 -39.09 -6.16 -6.71
CA ALA A 54 -40.20 -6.92 -6.12
C ALA A 54 -40.46 -6.56 -4.64
N LEU A 55 -39.42 -6.20 -3.88
CA LEU A 55 -39.51 -5.87 -2.45
C LEU A 55 -39.80 -4.39 -2.18
N THR A 56 -39.32 -3.48 -3.02
CA THR A 56 -39.35 -2.02 -2.77
C THR A 56 -40.05 -1.22 -3.86
N GLY A 57 -40.47 -1.84 -4.96
CA GLY A 57 -41.07 -1.18 -6.12
C GLY A 57 -40.08 -0.38 -6.97
N THR A 58 -38.77 -0.46 -6.68
CA THR A 58 -37.71 0.25 -7.40
C THR A 58 -36.44 -0.60 -7.49
N THR A 59 -35.65 -0.43 -8.55
CA THR A 59 -34.32 -1.06 -8.65
C THR A 59 -33.23 -0.30 -7.89
N LYS A 60 -33.55 0.87 -7.31
CA LYS A 60 -32.62 1.76 -6.58
C LYS A 60 -32.10 1.11 -5.29
N THR A 61 -30.80 1.18 -5.06
CA THR A 61 -30.20 0.91 -3.73
C THR A 61 -30.29 2.13 -2.82
N LEU A 62 -30.35 1.93 -1.49
CA LEU A 62 -30.34 3.01 -0.49
C LEU A 62 -29.18 4.00 -0.65
N THR A 63 -28.08 3.59 -1.29
CA THR A 63 -26.83 4.33 -1.49
C THR A 63 -26.65 4.86 -2.92
N GLN A 64 -27.70 4.99 -3.73
CA GLN A 64 -27.62 5.54 -5.11
C GLN A 64 -28.69 6.59 -5.40
N ASP A 65 -28.25 7.68 -6.07
CA ASP A 65 -29.10 8.69 -6.70
C ASP A 65 -29.42 8.40 -8.18
N VAL A 66 -28.66 7.51 -8.85
CA VAL A 66 -28.86 7.22 -10.28
C VAL A 66 -29.92 6.13 -10.45
N SER A 67 -31.15 6.56 -10.75
CA SER A 67 -32.23 5.69 -11.19
C SER A 67 -32.06 5.31 -12.66
N ASN A 68 -32.36 4.07 -13.02
CA ASN A 68 -32.68 3.73 -14.41
C ASN A 68 -34.21 3.70 -14.54
N PRO A 69 -34.86 4.86 -14.81
CA PRO A 69 -36.32 4.95 -14.84
C PRO A 69 -36.92 4.03 -15.90
N ASP A 70 -36.23 3.82 -17.02
CA ASP A 70 -36.65 2.93 -18.11
C ASP A 70 -36.70 1.46 -17.66
N LEU A 71 -35.77 1.03 -16.80
CA LEU A 71 -35.76 -0.33 -16.25
C LEU A 71 -36.85 -0.51 -15.19
N ASP A 72 -37.06 0.49 -14.34
CA ASP A 72 -38.14 0.49 -13.35
C ASP A 72 -39.53 0.49 -14.03
N GLU A 73 -39.70 1.25 -15.11
CA GLU A 73 -40.93 1.27 -15.91
C GLU A 73 -41.16 -0.06 -16.62
N HIS A 74 -40.13 -0.64 -17.21
CA HIS A 74 -40.20 -1.98 -17.80
C HIS A 74 -40.57 -3.07 -16.77
N LEU A 75 -39.97 -3.04 -15.58
CA LEU A 75 -40.32 -3.97 -14.51
C LEU A 75 -41.74 -3.71 -13.96
N LYS A 76 -42.19 -2.45 -13.88
CA LYS A 76 -43.59 -2.13 -13.55
C LYS A 76 -44.55 -2.74 -14.55
N GLU A 77 -44.28 -2.63 -15.85
CA GLU A 77 -45.12 -3.25 -16.89
C GLU A 77 -45.19 -4.77 -16.74
N ILE A 78 -44.09 -5.44 -16.41
CA ILE A 78 -44.06 -6.90 -16.25
C ILE A 78 -44.77 -7.33 -14.95
N PHE A 79 -44.50 -6.67 -13.82
CA PHE A 79 -45.13 -7.01 -12.54
C PHE A 79 -46.62 -6.62 -12.47
N HIS A 80 -47.07 -5.60 -13.22
CA HIS A 80 -48.46 -5.16 -13.29
C HIS A 80 -49.26 -5.75 -14.47
N GLY A 81 -48.64 -6.51 -15.38
CA GLY A 81 -49.37 -7.25 -16.41
C GLY A 81 -50.37 -8.23 -15.79
N GLU A 82 -51.52 -8.44 -16.43
CA GLU A 82 -52.48 -9.46 -15.99
C GLU A 82 -51.90 -10.86 -16.23
N TRP A 83 -51.53 -11.54 -15.15
CA TRP A 83 -51.05 -12.93 -15.20
C TRP A 83 -52.28 -13.86 -15.20
N PRO A 84 -52.48 -14.70 -16.24
CA PRO A 84 -53.56 -15.67 -16.25
C PRO A 84 -53.39 -16.63 -15.05
N LEU A 85 -54.46 -16.87 -14.27
CA LEU A 85 -54.46 -17.77 -13.10
C LEU A 85 -54.00 -19.22 -13.39
N SER A 86 -53.95 -19.60 -14.67
CA SER A 86 -53.51 -20.91 -15.17
C SER A 86 -52.13 -20.92 -15.85
N ALA A 87 -51.49 -19.76 -15.99
CA ALA A 87 -50.15 -19.64 -16.55
C ALA A 87 -49.17 -19.38 -15.40
N VAL A 88 -48.14 -20.24 -15.28
CA VAL A 88 -46.97 -19.91 -14.48
C VAL A 88 -46.44 -18.59 -15.02
N PRO A 89 -46.08 -17.63 -14.16
CA PRO A 89 -45.48 -16.40 -14.62
C PRO A 89 -44.38 -16.70 -15.65
N PRO A 90 -44.34 -16.08 -16.88
CA PRO A 90 -43.14 -16.11 -17.70
C PRO A 90 -41.96 -15.93 -16.77
N PRO A 91 -41.02 -16.88 -16.75
CA PRO A 91 -39.97 -16.83 -15.78
C PRO A 91 -39.24 -15.52 -16.03
N LEU A 92 -39.42 -14.56 -15.11
CA LEU A 92 -38.49 -13.44 -14.93
C LEU A 92 -37.04 -13.94 -14.74
N TRP A 93 -36.90 -15.25 -14.62
CA TRP A 93 -35.74 -16.08 -14.38
C TRP A 93 -35.32 -16.95 -15.59
N SER A 94 -35.85 -16.81 -16.81
CA SER A 94 -35.41 -17.64 -17.97
C SER A 94 -33.92 -17.47 -18.31
N SER A 95 -33.30 -16.37 -17.89
CA SER A 95 -31.85 -16.13 -18.03
C SER A 95 -30.98 -16.99 -17.11
N PHE A 96 -31.56 -17.71 -16.14
CA PHE A 96 -30.84 -18.72 -15.35
C PHE A 96 -30.62 -20.04 -16.10
N HIS A 97 -31.39 -20.30 -17.16
CA HIS A 97 -31.14 -21.39 -18.09
C HIS A 97 -30.45 -20.85 -19.33
N SER A 98 -29.24 -20.30 -19.17
CA SER A 98 -28.26 -20.43 -20.25
C SER A 98 -27.82 -21.89 -20.28
N GLU A 99 -28.71 -22.76 -20.76
CA GLU A 99 -28.26 -23.99 -21.37
C GLU A 99 -27.43 -23.60 -22.59
N THR A 100 -26.12 -23.80 -22.50
CA THR A 100 -25.26 -24.09 -23.65
C THR A 100 -25.00 -22.99 -24.70
N ALA A 101 -25.24 -21.70 -24.41
CA ALA A 101 -24.64 -20.65 -25.25
C ALA A 101 -23.12 -20.55 -24.93
N PRO A 102 -22.21 -20.71 -25.91
CA PRO A 102 -20.78 -20.52 -25.66
C PRO A 102 -20.53 -19.08 -25.23
N VAL A 103 -20.01 -18.91 -24.01
CA VAL A 103 -19.56 -17.59 -23.53
C VAL A 103 -18.40 -17.16 -24.42
N ASP A 104 -18.56 -16.03 -25.11
CA ASP A 104 -17.48 -15.43 -25.88
C ASP A 104 -16.36 -15.01 -24.92
N LYS A 105 -15.21 -15.67 -25.05
CA LYS A 105 -14.04 -15.47 -24.19
C LYS A 105 -13.51 -14.05 -24.30
N GLU A 106 -13.50 -13.47 -25.51
CA GLU A 106 -12.97 -12.13 -25.73
C GLU A 106 -13.86 -11.07 -25.09
N VAL A 107 -15.18 -11.22 -25.23
CA VAL A 107 -16.15 -10.31 -24.60
C VAL A 107 -16.07 -10.43 -23.07
N PHE A 108 -15.93 -11.64 -22.54
CA PHE A 108 -15.79 -11.87 -21.10
C PHE A 108 -14.53 -11.18 -20.52
N PHE A 109 -13.36 -11.40 -21.12
CA PHE A 109 -12.11 -10.77 -20.63
C PHE A 109 -12.10 -9.26 -20.87
N ARG A 110 -12.67 -8.77 -21.98
CA ARG A 110 -12.80 -7.34 -22.24
C ARG A 110 -13.70 -6.68 -21.20
N GLY A 111 -14.84 -7.28 -20.86
CA GLY A 111 -15.73 -6.75 -19.84
C GLY A 111 -15.08 -6.75 -18.45
N LEU A 112 -14.38 -7.84 -18.08
CA LEU A 112 -13.64 -7.89 -16.83
C LEU A 112 -12.52 -6.82 -16.77
N LYS A 113 -11.87 -6.54 -17.91
CA LYS A 113 -10.79 -5.54 -18.02
C LYS A 113 -11.29 -4.09 -17.98
N HIS A 114 -12.38 -3.79 -18.69
CA HIS A 114 -12.80 -2.40 -18.96
C HIS A 114 -14.05 -1.97 -18.18
N ASP A 115 -14.96 -2.90 -17.88
CA ASP A 115 -16.25 -2.57 -17.24
C ASP A 115 -16.13 -2.64 -15.70
N VAL A 116 -15.27 -3.53 -15.19
CA VAL A 116 -15.04 -3.66 -13.74
C VAL A 116 -14.05 -2.60 -13.24
N ARG A 117 -14.61 -1.53 -12.67
CA ARG A 117 -13.88 -0.42 -12.05
C ARG A 117 -13.98 -0.39 -10.52
N ASN A 118 -15.01 -1.00 -9.96
CA ASN A 118 -15.31 -1.03 -8.52
C ASN A 118 -16.04 -2.33 -8.15
N LEU A 119 -16.25 -2.57 -6.84
CA LEU A 119 -16.88 -3.82 -6.37
C LEU A 119 -18.32 -3.97 -6.86
N ARG A 120 -19.07 -2.89 -7.07
CA ARG A 120 -20.44 -2.96 -7.60
C ARG A 120 -20.46 -3.42 -9.05
N HIS A 121 -19.54 -2.91 -9.87
CA HIS A 121 -19.37 -3.36 -11.26
C HIS A 121 -18.96 -4.83 -11.29
N LEU A 122 -18.10 -5.25 -10.37
CA LEU A 122 -17.71 -6.66 -10.25
C LEU A 122 -18.90 -7.55 -9.87
N GLN A 123 -19.70 -7.16 -8.87
CA GLN A 123 -20.91 -7.88 -8.48
C GLN A 123 -21.90 -8.00 -9.65
N THR A 124 -22.15 -6.89 -10.34
CA THR A 124 -23.01 -6.85 -11.54
C THR A 124 -22.47 -7.76 -12.65
N PHE A 125 -21.15 -7.74 -12.88
CA PHE A 125 -20.50 -8.60 -13.85
C PHE A 125 -20.66 -10.08 -13.52
N ILE A 126 -20.45 -10.46 -12.26
CA ILE A 126 -20.61 -11.82 -11.74
C ILE A 126 -22.06 -12.28 -11.84
N GLU A 127 -23.02 -11.45 -11.45
CA GLU A 127 -24.46 -11.76 -11.53
C GLU A 127 -24.92 -11.97 -12.98
N ARG A 128 -24.32 -11.29 -13.94
CA ARG A 128 -24.67 -11.40 -15.36
C ARG A 128 -23.99 -12.59 -16.06
N HIS A 129 -22.70 -12.78 -15.82
CA HIS A 129 -21.89 -13.67 -16.65
C HIS A 129 -21.55 -14.99 -15.95
N VAL A 130 -21.47 -15.02 -14.61
CA VAL A 130 -20.99 -16.19 -13.85
C VAL A 130 -22.18 -16.99 -13.31
N ASN A 131 -23.01 -17.50 -14.23
CA ASN A 131 -24.20 -18.30 -13.89
C ASN A 131 -24.12 -19.77 -14.33
N GLY A 132 -23.14 -20.12 -15.18
CA GLY A 132 -22.91 -21.49 -15.65
C GLY A 132 -21.47 -21.94 -15.49
N GLY A 133 -21.23 -23.26 -15.57
CA GLY A 133 -19.91 -23.88 -15.35
C GLY A 133 -18.82 -23.31 -16.26
N ASN A 134 -19.11 -23.06 -17.54
CA ASN A 134 -18.12 -22.52 -18.49
C ASN A 134 -17.62 -21.12 -18.10
N ALA A 135 -18.51 -20.22 -17.68
CA ALA A 135 -18.11 -18.89 -17.21
C ALA A 135 -17.31 -18.93 -15.91
N CYS A 136 -17.62 -19.90 -15.03
CA CYS A 136 -16.89 -20.13 -13.80
C CYS A 136 -15.45 -20.63 -14.06
N VAL A 137 -15.26 -21.41 -15.13
CA VAL A 137 -13.93 -21.80 -15.60
C VAL A 137 -13.19 -20.61 -16.20
N LEU A 138 -13.87 -19.74 -16.97
CA LEU A 138 -13.27 -18.53 -17.54
C LEU A 138 -12.81 -17.52 -16.48
N LEU A 139 -13.57 -17.38 -15.38
CA LEU A 139 -13.16 -16.53 -14.25
C LEU A 139 -11.82 -16.98 -13.64
N GLN A 140 -11.56 -18.28 -13.67
CA GLN A 140 -10.37 -18.93 -13.11
C GLN A 140 -9.28 -19.20 -14.16
N ALA A 141 -9.49 -18.78 -15.41
CA ALA A 141 -8.55 -18.99 -16.51
C ALA A 141 -7.27 -18.15 -16.33
N ASN A 142 -6.18 -18.58 -16.98
CA ASN A 142 -4.88 -17.91 -16.94
C ASN A 142 -4.40 -17.62 -15.51
N HIS A 143 -4.50 -18.60 -14.62
CA HIS A 143 -4.13 -18.45 -13.20
C HIS A 143 -4.87 -17.31 -12.49
N CYS A 144 -6.14 -17.10 -12.84
CA CYS A 144 -6.98 -16.00 -12.34
C CYS A 144 -6.43 -14.59 -12.64
N GLN A 145 -5.45 -14.43 -13.53
CA GLN A 145 -4.77 -13.14 -13.75
C GLN A 145 -5.71 -11.99 -14.19
N PRO A 146 -6.66 -12.18 -15.12
CA PRO A 146 -7.62 -11.14 -15.49
C PRO A 146 -8.54 -10.73 -14.32
N PHE A 147 -8.86 -11.70 -13.45
CA PHE A 147 -9.67 -11.46 -12.26
C PHE A 147 -8.86 -10.75 -11.17
N ALA A 148 -7.60 -11.16 -10.95
CA ALA A 148 -6.67 -10.48 -10.06
C ALA A 148 -6.52 -9.00 -10.41
N GLN A 149 -6.34 -8.67 -11.69
CA GLN A 149 -6.26 -7.27 -12.16
C GLN A 149 -7.57 -6.49 -11.91
N ALA A 150 -8.72 -7.15 -12.02
CA ALA A 150 -10.00 -6.51 -11.71
C ALA A 150 -10.15 -6.24 -10.21
N LEU A 151 -9.70 -7.16 -9.35
CA LEU A 151 -9.66 -6.97 -7.90
C LEU A 151 -8.68 -5.88 -7.50
N GLU A 152 -7.52 -5.81 -8.15
CA GLU A 152 -6.52 -4.75 -7.92
C GLU A 152 -7.10 -3.36 -8.23
N ARG A 153 -7.86 -3.22 -9.32
CA ARG A 153 -8.63 -2.00 -9.61
C ARG A 153 -9.66 -1.70 -8.52
N CYS A 154 -10.38 -2.71 -8.06
CA CYS A 154 -11.36 -2.56 -6.99
C CYS A 154 -10.72 -2.17 -5.65
N HIS A 155 -9.51 -2.67 -5.37
CA HIS A 155 -8.73 -2.37 -4.15
C HIS A 155 -8.35 -0.91 -4.04
N ARG A 156 -8.20 -0.21 -5.17
CA ARG A 156 -8.00 1.25 -5.17
C ARG A 156 -9.18 2.03 -4.57
N GLN A 157 -10.38 1.44 -4.56
CA GLN A 157 -11.62 2.12 -4.16
C GLN A 157 -12.31 1.47 -2.95
N HIS A 158 -11.93 0.24 -2.59
CA HIS A 158 -12.60 -0.56 -1.58
C HIS A 158 -11.60 -1.23 -0.64
N PRO A 159 -11.95 -1.39 0.64
CA PRO A 159 -11.11 -2.08 1.60
C PRO A 159 -10.93 -3.55 1.23
N ALA A 160 -9.76 -4.09 1.54
CA ALA A 160 -9.40 -5.49 1.40
C ALA A 160 -10.41 -6.41 2.10
N GLY A 161 -10.99 -5.99 3.24
CA GLY A 161 -12.05 -6.72 3.92
C GLY A 161 -13.33 -6.90 3.09
N GLU A 162 -13.77 -5.87 2.35
CA GLU A 162 -14.92 -5.96 1.44
C GLU A 162 -14.60 -6.86 0.23
N ILE A 163 -13.39 -6.73 -0.31
CA ILE A 163 -12.92 -7.57 -1.42
C ILE A 163 -12.86 -9.03 -1.00
N LEU A 164 -12.34 -9.31 0.19
CA LEU A 164 -12.29 -10.64 0.78
C LEU A 164 -13.69 -11.23 0.98
N ALA A 165 -14.67 -10.42 1.41
CA ALA A 165 -16.06 -10.86 1.52
C ALA A 165 -16.64 -11.26 0.15
N VAL A 166 -16.37 -10.48 -0.90
CA VAL A 166 -16.76 -10.80 -2.28
C VAL A 166 -16.08 -12.08 -2.78
N LEU A 167 -14.79 -12.25 -2.53
CA LEU A 167 -14.05 -13.46 -2.88
C LEU A 167 -14.61 -14.70 -2.19
N ASN A 168 -14.92 -14.61 -0.90
CA ASN A 168 -15.54 -15.69 -0.14
C ASN A 168 -16.93 -16.05 -0.69
N ALA A 169 -17.71 -15.06 -1.12
CA ALA A 169 -19.01 -15.27 -1.75
C ALA A 169 -18.87 -15.98 -3.12
N ILE A 170 -17.88 -15.59 -3.93
CA ILE A 170 -17.59 -16.22 -5.23
C ILE A 170 -17.17 -17.68 -5.03
N ILE A 171 -16.21 -17.96 -4.14
CA ILE A 171 -15.76 -19.32 -3.83
C ILE A 171 -16.95 -20.18 -3.37
N SER A 172 -17.76 -19.65 -2.44
CA SER A 172 -18.95 -20.36 -1.97
C SER A 172 -19.98 -20.62 -3.08
N LYS A 173 -20.10 -19.71 -4.08
CA LYS A 173 -20.94 -19.91 -5.26
C LYS A 173 -20.38 -21.02 -6.15
N LEU A 174 -19.07 -21.03 -6.43
CA LEU A 174 -18.40 -22.07 -7.22
C LEU A 174 -18.57 -23.47 -6.59
N GLU A 175 -18.36 -23.57 -5.27
CA GLU A 175 -18.56 -24.79 -4.49
C GLU A 175 -20.02 -25.28 -4.57
N LYS A 176 -21.01 -24.38 -4.42
CA LYS A 176 -22.43 -24.72 -4.57
C LYS A 176 -22.78 -25.21 -5.98
N MET A 177 -22.17 -24.64 -7.01
CA MET A 177 -22.33 -25.07 -8.40
C MET A 177 -21.51 -26.31 -8.76
N ARG A 178 -20.77 -26.90 -7.79
CA ARG A 178 -19.88 -28.05 -7.97
C ARG A 178 -18.80 -27.83 -9.04
N VAL A 179 -18.40 -26.57 -9.26
CA VAL A 179 -17.26 -26.23 -10.12
C VAL A 179 -15.99 -26.32 -9.28
N PRO A 180 -14.94 -27.03 -9.73
CA PRO A 180 -13.69 -27.09 -8.98
C PRO A 180 -13.07 -25.69 -8.85
N VAL A 181 -12.65 -25.35 -7.63
CA VAL A 181 -11.96 -24.11 -7.32
C VAL A 181 -10.47 -24.29 -7.59
N SER A 182 -9.87 -23.36 -8.36
CA SER A 182 -8.45 -23.37 -8.68
C SER A 182 -7.62 -22.99 -7.46
N LYS A 183 -6.41 -23.54 -7.38
CA LYS A 183 -5.43 -23.17 -6.35
C LYS A 183 -5.15 -21.65 -6.36
N ASP A 184 -5.13 -21.03 -7.54
CA ASP A 184 -4.76 -19.62 -7.72
C ASP A 184 -5.84 -18.70 -7.15
N LEU A 185 -7.12 -19.12 -7.17
CA LEU A 185 -8.20 -18.39 -6.51
C LEU A 185 -8.05 -18.41 -4.97
N TYR A 186 -7.58 -19.52 -4.39
CA TYR A 186 -7.25 -19.56 -2.96
C TYR A 186 -6.03 -18.71 -2.63
N VAL A 187 -5.02 -18.59 -3.51
CA VAL A 187 -3.88 -17.68 -3.33
C VAL A 187 -4.34 -16.22 -3.30
N LEU A 188 -5.24 -15.82 -4.21
CA LEU A 188 -5.85 -14.48 -4.16
C LEU A 188 -6.63 -14.25 -2.86
N GLY A 189 -7.39 -15.25 -2.40
CA GLY A 189 -8.07 -15.21 -1.11
C GLY A 189 -7.10 -15.02 0.06
N LEU A 190 -5.98 -15.74 0.07
CA LEU A 190 -4.93 -15.58 1.08
C LEU A 190 -4.34 -14.18 1.07
N HIS A 191 -4.08 -13.59 -0.10
CA HIS A 191 -3.52 -12.24 -0.22
C HIS A 191 -4.43 -11.18 0.39
N TYR A 192 -5.73 -11.20 0.06
CA TYR A 192 -6.69 -10.27 0.65
C TYR A 192 -6.99 -10.57 2.13
N ALA A 193 -6.90 -11.83 2.56
CA ALA A 193 -6.99 -12.19 3.98
C ALA A 193 -5.80 -11.66 4.79
N CYS A 194 -4.60 -11.64 4.20
CA CYS A 194 -3.40 -11.05 4.77
C CYS A 194 -3.54 -9.52 4.88
N LEU A 195 -3.95 -8.85 3.79
CA LEU A 195 -4.19 -7.40 3.79
C LEU A 195 -5.26 -6.98 4.82
N ALA A 196 -6.37 -7.72 4.89
CA ALA A 196 -7.44 -7.48 5.86
C ALA A 196 -7.10 -7.96 7.29
N TYR A 197 -5.90 -8.50 7.53
CA TYR A 197 -5.43 -9.03 8.80
C TYR A 197 -6.43 -10.00 9.48
N SER A 198 -6.98 -10.95 8.71
CA SER A 198 -8.02 -11.87 9.17
C SER A 198 -7.51 -13.30 9.34
N ALA A 199 -7.21 -13.70 10.58
CA ALA A 199 -6.74 -15.06 10.89
C ALA A 199 -7.72 -16.16 10.43
N THR A 200 -9.02 -15.97 10.66
CA THR A 200 -10.05 -16.96 10.29
C THR A 200 -10.18 -17.13 8.77
N ALA A 201 -10.01 -16.04 7.99
CA ALA A 201 -10.01 -16.13 6.55
C ALA A 201 -8.73 -16.81 6.02
N ILE A 202 -7.57 -16.54 6.62
CA ILE A 202 -6.33 -17.25 6.29
C ILE A 202 -6.52 -18.76 6.52
N GLU A 203 -7.09 -19.18 7.65
CA GLU A 203 -7.36 -20.60 7.93
C GLU A 203 -8.22 -21.24 6.83
N ARG A 204 -9.35 -20.60 6.49
CA ARG A 204 -10.27 -21.06 5.45
C ARG A 204 -9.57 -21.22 4.09
N HIS A 205 -8.77 -20.23 3.68
CA HIS A 205 -8.11 -20.28 2.38
C HIS A 205 -6.92 -21.23 2.36
N VAL A 206 -6.18 -21.40 3.46
CA VAL A 206 -5.14 -22.44 3.59
C VAL A 206 -5.77 -23.84 3.49
N GLN A 207 -6.89 -24.06 4.20
CA GLN A 207 -7.62 -25.32 4.13
C GLN A 207 -8.07 -25.63 2.70
N GLY A 208 -8.68 -24.65 2.02
CA GLY A 208 -9.11 -24.79 0.63
C GLY A 208 -7.94 -25.05 -0.33
N TYR A 209 -6.84 -24.32 -0.18
CA TYR A 209 -5.63 -24.50 -0.99
C TYR A 209 -5.06 -25.91 -0.83
N LEU A 210 -4.92 -26.41 0.40
CA LEU A 210 -4.41 -27.75 0.68
C LEU A 210 -5.35 -28.87 0.22
N ALA A 211 -6.65 -28.59 0.08
CA ALA A 211 -7.60 -29.54 -0.48
C ALA A 211 -7.44 -29.73 -1.99
N VAL A 212 -6.95 -28.71 -2.71
CA VAL A 212 -6.79 -28.73 -4.18
C VAL A 212 -5.34 -28.83 -4.66
N SER A 213 -4.37 -28.54 -3.79
CA SER A 213 -2.93 -28.56 -4.09
C SER A 213 -2.16 -29.25 -2.97
N TYR A 214 -1.27 -30.14 -3.36
CA TYR A 214 -0.24 -30.71 -2.48
C TYR A 214 1.09 -29.94 -2.55
N LYS A 215 1.21 -29.00 -3.50
CA LYS A 215 2.41 -28.18 -3.68
C LYS A 215 2.31 -26.95 -2.78
N ARG A 216 3.46 -26.52 -2.25
CA ARG A 216 3.62 -25.22 -1.59
C ARG A 216 3.57 -24.08 -2.62
N LEU A 217 3.37 -22.87 -2.10
CA LEU A 217 3.44 -21.64 -2.87
C LEU A 217 4.83 -21.44 -3.48
N ASP A 218 4.87 -20.74 -4.61
CA ASP A 218 6.11 -20.23 -5.16
C ASP A 218 6.67 -19.09 -4.29
N LEU A 219 7.89 -18.67 -4.62
CA LEU A 219 8.60 -17.65 -3.87
C LEU A 219 7.88 -16.30 -3.93
N ASP A 220 7.44 -15.88 -5.12
CA ASP A 220 6.80 -14.58 -5.34
C ASP A 220 5.46 -14.47 -4.61
N SER A 221 4.63 -15.52 -4.66
CA SER A 221 3.38 -15.57 -3.90
C SER A 221 3.65 -15.55 -2.40
N SER A 222 4.64 -16.29 -1.92
CA SER A 222 5.00 -16.33 -0.50
C SER A 222 5.48 -14.97 0.01
N ILE A 223 6.32 -14.28 -0.78
CA ILE A 223 6.78 -12.91 -0.49
C ILE A 223 5.59 -11.95 -0.45
N SER A 224 4.71 -12.01 -1.46
CA SER A 224 3.53 -11.15 -1.53
C SER A 224 2.60 -11.30 -0.30
N LEU A 225 2.39 -12.52 0.19
CA LEU A 225 1.57 -12.76 1.39
C LEU A 225 2.24 -12.22 2.66
N VAL A 226 3.54 -12.43 2.82
CA VAL A 226 4.30 -11.94 3.98
C VAL A 226 4.38 -10.42 3.99
N ASP A 227 4.63 -9.80 2.83
CA ASP A 227 4.64 -8.35 2.68
C ASP A 227 3.27 -7.74 2.99
N ALA A 228 2.18 -8.39 2.54
CA ALA A 228 0.83 -7.95 2.86
C ALA A 228 0.58 -7.93 4.38
N LEU A 229 0.94 -9.01 5.10
CA LEU A 229 0.80 -9.06 6.57
C LEU A 229 1.68 -8.04 7.30
N ASN A 230 2.96 -7.94 6.91
CA ASN A 230 3.89 -6.98 7.49
C ASN A 230 3.37 -5.54 7.32
N ALA A 231 2.80 -5.25 6.17
CA ALA A 231 2.29 -3.93 5.88
C ALA A 231 0.97 -3.63 6.61
N SER A 232 0.12 -4.63 6.83
CA SER A 232 -1.04 -4.48 7.73
C SER A 232 -0.58 -4.21 9.17
N LEU A 233 0.43 -4.91 9.68
CA LEU A 233 1.04 -4.64 10.99
C LEU A 233 1.60 -3.22 11.11
N GLN A 234 2.36 -2.77 10.10
CA GLN A 234 2.87 -1.40 10.06
C GLN A 234 1.74 -0.36 10.09
N SER A 235 0.63 -0.61 9.39
CA SER A 235 -0.52 0.30 9.40
C SER A 235 -1.17 0.44 10.79
N PHE A 236 -1.10 -0.61 11.61
CA PHE A 236 -1.57 -0.58 12.99
C PHE A 236 -0.63 0.20 13.91
N GLU A 237 0.69 0.02 13.74
CA GLU A 237 1.73 0.77 14.45
C GLU A 237 1.55 2.28 14.23
N LEU A 238 1.37 2.71 12.97
CA LEU A 238 1.16 4.12 12.59
C LEU A 238 -0.15 4.70 13.14
N LYS A 239 -1.18 3.88 13.31
CA LYS A 239 -2.47 4.28 13.90
C LYS A 239 -2.46 4.25 15.44
N GLY A 240 -1.37 3.81 16.08
CA GLY A 240 -1.30 3.59 17.52
C GLY A 240 -2.21 2.46 18.04
N ASN A 241 -2.77 1.63 17.14
CA ASN A 241 -3.74 0.60 17.46
C ASN A 241 -3.10 -0.77 17.38
N PHE A 242 -2.42 -1.23 18.44
CA PHE A 242 -1.75 -2.52 18.45
C PHE A 242 -2.75 -3.68 18.56
N PRO A 243 -2.98 -4.48 17.49
CA PRO A 243 -3.88 -5.61 17.57
C PRO A 243 -3.26 -6.71 18.45
N ASN A 244 -4.11 -7.50 19.09
CA ASN A 244 -3.67 -8.74 19.73
C ASN A 244 -3.11 -9.70 18.66
N THR A 245 -1.78 -9.89 18.64
CA THR A 245 -1.09 -10.71 17.64
C THR A 245 -1.27 -12.21 17.86
N LYS A 246 -1.77 -12.67 19.03
CA LYS A 246 -1.83 -14.10 19.38
C LYS A 246 -2.58 -14.97 18.38
N LEU A 247 -3.75 -14.52 17.92
CA LEU A 247 -4.55 -15.28 16.94
C LEU A 247 -3.84 -15.35 15.59
N MET A 248 -3.22 -14.24 15.17
CA MET A 248 -2.46 -14.20 13.92
C MET A 248 -1.19 -15.04 14.01
N LEU A 249 -0.48 -14.98 15.15
CA LEU A 249 0.68 -15.81 15.45
C LEU A 249 0.31 -17.30 15.31
N SER A 250 -0.75 -17.75 15.98
CA SER A 250 -1.23 -19.13 15.89
C SER A 250 -1.57 -19.51 14.46
N GLN A 251 -2.23 -18.64 13.70
CA GLN A 251 -2.59 -18.93 12.32
C GLN A 251 -1.38 -18.95 11.36
N VAL A 252 -0.38 -18.11 11.60
CA VAL A 252 0.82 -18.02 10.76
C VAL A 252 1.82 -19.13 11.08
N SER A 253 2.14 -19.30 12.37
CA SER A 253 3.20 -20.19 12.86
C SER A 253 2.70 -21.56 13.34
N GLY A 254 1.45 -21.65 13.79
CA GLY A 254 0.94 -22.82 14.52
C GLY A 254 1.26 -22.81 16.02
N GLU A 255 1.98 -21.80 16.52
CA GLU A 255 2.27 -21.64 17.95
C GLU A 255 1.02 -21.13 18.69
N SER A 256 0.55 -21.89 19.68
CA SER A 256 -0.62 -21.54 20.49
C SER A 256 -0.33 -21.78 21.96
N ASN A 257 -0.62 -20.79 22.80
CA ASN A 257 -0.48 -20.90 24.26
C ASN A 257 -1.50 -21.88 24.87
N ASP A 258 -2.60 -22.16 24.16
CA ASP A 258 -3.70 -22.98 24.66
C ASP A 258 -3.55 -24.47 24.27
N GLY A 259 -2.40 -24.87 23.70
CA GLY A 259 -2.11 -26.24 23.29
C GLY A 259 -2.89 -26.75 22.07
N SER A 260 -3.84 -25.96 21.55
CA SER A 260 -4.56 -26.23 20.30
C SER A 260 -3.75 -25.70 19.12
N THR A 261 -2.93 -26.56 18.51
CA THR A 261 -2.22 -26.20 17.28
C THR A 261 -3.22 -26.21 16.11
N PRO A 262 -3.45 -25.07 15.43
CA PRO A 262 -4.34 -25.04 14.28
C PRO A 262 -3.83 -26.00 13.20
N ARG A 263 -4.75 -26.76 12.60
CA ARG A 263 -4.41 -27.80 11.61
C ARG A 263 -3.93 -27.19 10.28
N PHE A 264 -4.39 -25.98 9.97
CA PHE A 264 -4.15 -25.30 8.71
C PHE A 264 -3.44 -23.98 9.00
N THR A 265 -2.10 -23.96 8.90
CA THR A 265 -1.28 -22.76 9.17
C THR A 265 -0.69 -22.20 7.89
N LEU A 266 -0.37 -20.91 7.89
CA LEU A 266 0.27 -20.27 6.74
C LEU A 266 1.67 -20.85 6.49
N ASP A 267 2.47 -21.10 7.54
CA ASP A 267 3.79 -21.72 7.43
C ASP A 267 3.78 -23.00 6.59
N ARG A 268 2.74 -23.84 6.71
CA ARG A 268 2.63 -25.11 5.95
C ARG A 268 2.57 -24.92 4.44
N VAL A 269 2.04 -23.80 3.96
CA VAL A 269 1.90 -23.54 2.52
C VAL A 269 3.01 -22.64 1.96
N LEU A 270 3.72 -21.89 2.82
CA LEU A 270 4.79 -20.99 2.40
C LEU A 270 6.01 -21.73 1.84
N TYR A 271 6.75 -21.04 0.97
CA TYR A 271 7.96 -21.52 0.32
C TYR A 271 9.05 -21.96 1.32
N TRP A 272 9.27 -21.20 2.40
CA TRP A 272 10.41 -21.38 3.32
C TRP A 272 10.28 -22.55 4.30
N ALA A 273 9.11 -23.15 4.42
CA ALA A 273 8.91 -24.23 5.38
C ALA A 273 9.37 -25.61 4.86
N GLU A 274 9.93 -25.70 3.64
CA GLU A 274 10.70 -26.88 3.22
C GLU A 274 12.15 -26.84 3.80
N PRO A 275 12.64 -27.92 4.41
CA PRO A 275 13.99 -27.98 4.98
C PRO A 275 15.13 -27.80 3.97
N HIS A 276 14.87 -28.07 2.68
CA HIS A 276 15.88 -28.11 1.62
C HIS A 276 15.84 -26.93 0.65
N ARG A 277 14.86 -26.02 0.75
CA ARG A 277 14.74 -24.87 -0.16
C ARG A 277 15.64 -23.72 0.23
N SER A 278 15.92 -22.86 -0.75
CA SER A 278 16.81 -21.71 -0.61
C SER A 278 16.37 -20.79 0.54
N THR A 279 17.35 -20.22 1.23
CA THR A 279 17.16 -19.24 2.32
C THR A 279 17.03 -17.81 1.79
N THR A 280 16.98 -17.64 0.47
CA THR A 280 16.82 -16.33 -0.17
C THR A 280 15.50 -15.69 0.29
N PHE A 281 15.57 -14.41 0.67
CA PHE A 281 14.45 -13.61 1.19
C PHE A 281 13.80 -14.14 2.48
N MET A 282 14.47 -15.04 3.20
CA MET A 282 13.96 -15.56 4.47
C MET A 282 13.82 -14.45 5.54
N ASN A 283 14.64 -13.40 5.46
CA ASN A 283 14.55 -12.21 6.31
C ASN A 283 13.14 -11.59 6.32
N ARG A 284 12.40 -11.60 5.21
CA ARG A 284 11.03 -11.05 5.17
C ARG A 284 10.08 -11.80 6.08
N TYR A 285 10.10 -13.14 6.01
CA TYR A 285 9.28 -14.00 6.86
C TYR A 285 9.77 -14.00 8.31
N PHE A 286 11.09 -13.97 8.50
CA PHE A 286 11.70 -13.84 9.82
C PHE A 286 11.24 -12.56 10.53
N SER A 287 11.29 -11.41 9.86
CA SER A 287 10.81 -10.13 10.41
C SER A 287 9.33 -10.18 10.79
N LEU A 288 8.48 -10.84 10.00
CA LEU A 288 7.08 -11.06 10.34
C LEU A 288 6.94 -11.88 11.63
N LEU A 289 7.68 -12.99 11.74
CA LEU A 289 7.65 -13.84 12.92
C LEU A 289 8.12 -13.10 14.19
N VAL A 290 9.14 -12.24 14.06
CA VAL A 290 9.62 -11.38 15.15
C VAL A 290 8.50 -10.45 15.63
N LYS A 291 7.82 -9.76 14.71
CA LYS A 291 6.69 -8.86 15.03
C LYS A 291 5.50 -9.60 15.66
N LEU A 292 5.24 -10.83 15.21
CA LEU A 292 4.17 -11.66 15.78
C LEU A 292 4.56 -12.30 17.12
N GLY A 293 5.84 -12.33 17.48
CA GLY A 293 6.35 -12.89 18.73
C GLY A 293 6.53 -14.41 18.72
N SER A 294 6.73 -15.03 17.56
CA SER A 294 7.09 -16.45 17.47
C SER A 294 8.49 -16.67 18.04
N THR A 295 8.71 -17.71 18.82
CA THR A 295 10.06 -18.01 19.35
C THR A 295 10.62 -19.31 18.80
N ASP A 296 9.79 -20.35 18.72
CA ASP A 296 10.20 -21.67 18.27
C ASP A 296 10.52 -21.70 16.76
N LEU A 297 9.65 -21.14 15.92
CA LEU A 297 9.93 -21.08 14.48
C LEU A 297 11.11 -20.17 14.17
N ILE A 298 11.25 -19.04 14.88
CA ILE A 298 12.41 -18.15 14.74
C ILE A 298 13.70 -18.91 14.97
N GLN A 299 13.82 -19.61 16.10
CA GLN A 299 15.03 -20.36 16.43
C GLN A 299 15.26 -21.52 15.47
N SER A 300 14.19 -22.23 15.07
CA SER A 300 14.26 -23.32 14.09
C SER A 300 14.75 -22.84 12.71
N MET A 301 14.20 -21.73 12.22
CA MET A 301 14.60 -21.11 10.96
C MET A 301 16.02 -20.58 11.02
N TRP A 302 16.39 -19.90 12.10
CA TRP A 302 17.72 -19.38 12.32
C TRP A 302 18.78 -20.50 12.33
N ASN A 303 18.55 -21.55 13.09
CA ASN A 303 19.45 -22.71 13.14
C ASN A 303 19.60 -23.37 11.76
N ARG A 304 18.52 -23.46 10.98
CA ARG A 304 18.55 -24.01 9.61
C ARG A 304 19.39 -23.13 8.67
N PHE A 305 19.27 -21.82 8.82
CA PHE A 305 20.03 -20.84 8.05
C PHE A 305 21.51 -20.90 8.38
N LEU A 306 21.86 -20.86 9.66
CA LEU A 306 23.25 -20.91 10.12
C LEU A 306 23.99 -22.17 9.67
N ARG A 307 23.32 -23.33 9.62
CA ARG A 307 23.93 -24.58 9.11
C ARG A 307 24.40 -24.48 7.66
N ARG A 308 23.86 -23.54 6.88
CA ARG A 308 24.23 -23.31 5.48
C ARG A 308 25.18 -22.12 5.31
N LEU A 309 25.16 -21.19 6.26
CA LEU A 309 26.07 -20.06 6.26
C LEU A 309 27.49 -20.55 6.53
N SER A 310 28.43 -20.08 5.72
CA SER A 310 29.85 -20.41 5.86
C SER A 310 30.72 -19.21 5.53
N SER A 311 32.00 -19.26 5.87
CA SER A 311 32.95 -18.20 5.49
C SER A 311 33.10 -17.97 3.98
N LYS A 312 32.56 -18.86 3.13
CA LYS A 312 32.56 -18.75 1.65
C LYS A 312 31.22 -18.27 1.09
N SER A 313 30.26 -17.98 1.97
CA SER A 313 28.96 -17.44 1.59
C SER A 313 29.11 -16.10 0.89
N LYS A 314 28.15 -15.80 0.01
CA LYS A 314 28.15 -14.55 -0.76
C LYS A 314 27.63 -13.41 0.11
N GLU A 315 27.99 -12.17 -0.24
CA GLU A 315 27.57 -10.95 0.44
C GLU A 315 26.06 -10.91 0.77
N HIS A 316 25.20 -11.15 -0.23
CA HIS A 316 23.75 -11.15 -0.02
C HIS A 316 23.25 -12.15 1.05
N GLU A 317 23.95 -13.26 1.28
CA GLU A 317 23.58 -14.22 2.34
C GLU A 317 23.88 -13.64 3.73
N PHE A 318 25.03 -12.97 3.89
CA PHE A 318 25.36 -12.28 5.14
C PHE A 318 24.43 -11.10 5.40
N HIS A 319 24.08 -10.32 4.36
CA HIS A 319 23.11 -9.23 4.49
C HIS A 319 21.73 -9.73 4.92
N VAL A 320 21.25 -10.87 4.41
CA VAL A 320 20.01 -11.51 4.91
C VAL A 320 20.13 -11.83 6.40
N ALA A 321 21.28 -12.32 6.86
CA ALA A 321 21.54 -12.61 8.28
C ALA A 321 21.52 -11.35 9.14
N TYR A 322 22.15 -10.26 8.67
CA TYR A 322 22.14 -8.96 9.33
C TYR A 322 20.73 -8.38 9.39
N THR A 323 19.92 -8.51 8.33
CA THR A 323 18.51 -8.07 8.37
C THR A 323 17.69 -8.84 9.41
N CYS A 324 17.96 -10.13 9.65
CA CYS A 324 17.31 -10.88 10.73
C CYS A 324 17.71 -10.34 12.12
N ALA A 325 18.99 -10.02 12.33
CA ALA A 325 19.45 -9.40 13.57
C ALA A 325 18.84 -7.99 13.77
N LEU A 326 18.76 -7.20 12.69
CA LEU A 326 18.12 -5.90 12.68
C LEU A 326 16.63 -5.98 13.06
N ALA A 327 15.91 -6.99 12.56
CA ALA A 327 14.50 -7.21 12.92
C ALA A 327 14.32 -7.42 14.43
N LEU A 328 15.25 -8.12 15.09
CA LEU A 328 15.24 -8.33 16.53
C LEU A 328 15.50 -7.03 17.30
N ILE A 329 16.45 -6.20 16.86
CA ILE A 329 16.73 -4.87 17.44
C ILE A 329 15.48 -3.98 17.35
N ASN A 330 14.87 -3.92 16.16
CA ASN A 330 13.67 -3.12 15.93
C ASN A 330 12.47 -3.55 16.78
N ASN A 331 12.48 -4.78 17.31
CA ASN A 331 11.48 -5.31 18.23
C ASN A 331 11.93 -5.29 19.71
N GLY A 332 13.04 -4.61 20.03
CA GLY A 332 13.57 -4.46 21.39
C GLY A 332 14.35 -5.66 21.95
N ASN A 333 14.70 -6.64 21.12
CA ASN A 333 15.40 -7.86 21.53
C ASN A 333 16.91 -7.81 21.24
N SER A 334 17.58 -6.74 21.67
CA SER A 334 19.00 -6.47 21.36
C SER A 334 19.95 -7.56 21.87
N SER A 335 19.62 -8.23 22.98
CA SER A 335 20.42 -9.35 23.52
C SER A 335 20.43 -10.58 22.59
N ILE A 336 19.27 -10.92 22.01
CA ILE A 336 19.16 -12.03 21.05
C ILE A 336 19.87 -11.65 19.74
N ALA A 337 19.72 -10.40 19.29
CA ALA A 337 20.42 -9.88 18.11
C ALA A 337 21.95 -9.99 18.26
N ALA A 338 22.50 -9.60 19.42
CA ALA A 338 23.93 -9.74 19.71
C ALA A 338 24.40 -11.21 19.70
N SER A 339 23.58 -12.12 20.23
CA SER A 339 23.84 -13.57 20.12
C SER A 339 23.85 -14.06 18.67
N TYR A 340 22.95 -13.56 17.83
CA TYR A 340 22.88 -13.92 16.41
C TYR A 340 24.11 -13.41 15.64
N LEU A 341 24.53 -12.17 15.89
CA LEU A 341 25.78 -11.64 15.34
C LEU A 341 26.99 -12.46 15.80
N SER A 342 27.03 -12.89 17.07
CA SER A 342 28.09 -13.77 17.56
C SER A 342 28.12 -15.11 16.83
N GLN A 343 26.96 -15.72 16.59
CA GLN A 343 26.85 -16.97 15.83
C GLN A 343 27.25 -16.79 14.37
N ILE A 344 26.87 -15.70 13.70
CA ILE A 344 27.36 -15.37 12.35
C ILE A 344 28.89 -15.31 12.35
N SER A 345 29.47 -14.57 13.30
CA SER A 345 30.91 -14.42 13.42
C SER A 345 31.62 -15.76 13.57
N GLN A 346 31.12 -16.64 14.45
CA GLN A 346 31.66 -17.99 14.63
C GLN A 346 31.62 -18.82 13.34
N HIS A 347 30.52 -18.77 12.59
CA HIS A 347 30.36 -19.48 11.32
C HIS A 347 31.19 -18.90 10.16
N ALA A 348 31.61 -17.64 10.29
CA ALA A 348 32.41 -16.93 9.30
C ALA A 348 33.92 -16.88 9.66
N ASN A 349 34.39 -17.71 10.59
CA ASN A 349 35.78 -17.72 11.11
C ASN A 349 36.18 -16.49 11.95
N GLY A 350 35.29 -16.03 12.82
CA GLY A 350 35.56 -14.95 13.76
C GLY A 350 35.51 -13.54 13.16
N THR A 351 34.76 -13.35 12.08
CA THR A 351 34.59 -12.06 11.38
C THR A 351 33.12 -11.86 11.03
N LEU A 352 32.69 -10.62 10.77
CA LEU A 352 31.35 -10.31 10.24
C LEU A 352 31.48 -9.81 8.80
N PRO A 353 31.58 -10.69 7.79
CA PRO A 353 31.91 -10.27 6.43
C PRO A 353 30.91 -9.27 5.88
N TYR A 354 31.40 -8.24 5.19
CA TYR A 354 30.58 -7.25 4.47
C TYR A 354 29.63 -6.41 5.35
N ILE A 355 29.82 -6.41 6.67
CA ILE A 355 29.00 -5.60 7.58
C ILE A 355 29.26 -4.10 7.38
N SER A 356 30.46 -3.73 6.95
CA SER A 356 30.82 -2.36 6.57
C SER A 356 29.97 -1.81 5.41
N ASN A 357 29.61 -2.67 4.45
CA ASN A 357 28.76 -2.33 3.30
C ASN A 357 27.26 -2.47 3.59
N TYR A 358 26.87 -2.87 4.80
CA TYR A 358 25.46 -3.07 5.13
C TYR A 358 24.75 -1.72 5.29
N GLU A 359 23.63 -1.54 4.57
CA GLU A 359 22.88 -0.29 4.49
C GLU A 359 22.53 0.26 5.89
N ASP A 360 21.92 -0.57 6.74
CA ASP A 360 21.47 -0.19 8.09
C ASP A 360 22.56 -0.37 9.17
N LEU A 361 23.86 -0.33 8.84
CA LEU A 361 24.96 -0.45 9.80
C LEU A 361 24.83 0.54 10.99
N ASN A 362 24.30 1.74 10.75
CA ASN A 362 24.11 2.75 11.79
C ASN A 362 23.20 2.26 12.93
N VAL A 363 22.21 1.42 12.65
CA VAL A 363 21.31 0.90 13.67
C VAL A 363 22.07 -0.02 14.64
N PHE A 364 23.01 -0.83 14.14
CA PHE A 364 23.89 -1.64 14.98
C PHE A 364 24.83 -0.80 15.84
N LEU A 365 25.33 0.32 15.30
CA LEU A 365 26.23 1.22 16.01
C LEU A 365 25.52 2.06 17.09
N GLN A 366 24.25 2.40 16.87
CA GLN A 366 23.42 3.10 17.85
C GLN A 366 22.95 2.19 18.99
N GLU A 367 22.78 0.89 18.72
CA GLU A 367 22.41 -0.09 19.74
C GLU A 367 23.61 -0.41 20.64
N ARG A 368 23.57 0.11 21.87
CA ARG A 368 24.68 0.04 22.84
C ARG A 368 25.25 -1.37 23.02
N GLN A 369 24.39 -2.37 23.21
CA GLN A 369 24.83 -3.74 23.46
C GLN A 369 25.61 -4.33 22.28
N ILE A 370 25.22 -3.97 21.07
CA ILE A 370 25.84 -4.47 19.84
C ILE A 370 27.12 -3.71 19.57
N CYS A 371 27.10 -2.38 19.70
CA CYS A 371 28.26 -1.52 19.54
C CYS A 371 29.43 -1.95 20.45
N GLU A 372 29.14 -2.35 21.69
CA GLU A 372 30.16 -2.83 22.64
C GLU A 372 30.84 -4.15 22.21
N VAL A 373 30.14 -5.03 21.50
CA VAL A 373 30.67 -6.34 21.06
C VAL A 373 31.19 -6.36 19.62
N LEU A 374 30.74 -5.41 18.78
CA LEU A 374 31.06 -5.34 17.36
C LEU A 374 32.56 -5.41 17.05
N PRO A 375 33.47 -4.71 17.76
CA PRO A 375 34.91 -4.77 17.46
C PRO A 375 35.49 -6.18 17.57
N ARG A 376 34.96 -6.98 18.51
CA ARG A 376 35.41 -8.36 18.74
C ARG A 376 34.81 -9.33 17.73
N LEU A 377 33.61 -9.05 17.22
CA LEU A 377 32.88 -9.94 16.32
C LEU A 377 33.24 -9.73 14.86
N SER A 378 33.51 -8.48 14.46
CA SER A 378 33.77 -8.13 13.06
C SER A 378 35.16 -8.57 12.58
N GLY A 379 36.12 -8.78 13.48
CA GLY A 379 37.51 -9.00 13.12
C GLY A 379 38.22 -7.69 12.74
N GLU A 380 39.55 -7.67 12.83
CA GLU A 380 40.34 -6.42 12.72
C GLU A 380 40.13 -5.70 11.39
N VAL A 381 40.18 -6.43 10.26
CA VAL A 381 40.11 -5.83 8.92
C VAL A 381 38.74 -5.21 8.66
N GLU A 382 37.66 -5.95 8.91
CA GLU A 382 36.31 -5.46 8.67
C GLU A 382 35.92 -4.36 9.67
N TYR A 383 36.38 -4.45 10.93
CA TYR A 383 36.12 -3.41 11.90
C TYR A 383 36.78 -2.07 11.53
N ILE A 384 37.99 -2.10 10.95
CA ILE A 384 38.62 -0.89 10.39
C ILE A 384 37.74 -0.29 9.28
N GLN A 385 37.17 -1.13 8.41
CA GLN A 385 36.25 -0.66 7.36
C GLN A 385 34.96 -0.09 7.95
N VAL A 386 34.39 -0.70 9.00
CA VAL A 386 33.24 -0.15 9.74
C VAL A 386 33.56 1.24 10.29
N LEU A 387 34.75 1.44 10.88
CA LEU A 387 35.18 2.74 11.38
C LEU A 387 35.36 3.75 10.25
N GLN A 388 35.95 3.33 9.12
CA GLN A 388 36.11 4.19 7.94
C GLN A 388 34.76 4.65 7.39
N VAL A 389 33.81 3.72 7.17
CA VAL A 389 32.45 4.05 6.69
C VAL A 389 31.72 4.96 7.68
N SER A 390 31.90 4.71 8.99
CA SER A 390 31.31 5.57 10.03
C SER A 390 31.89 6.98 10.00
N LEU A 391 33.20 7.10 9.81
CA LEU A 391 33.89 8.38 9.69
C LEU A 391 33.43 9.14 8.44
N GLU A 392 33.37 8.48 7.28
CA GLU A 392 32.85 9.06 6.04
C GLU A 392 31.41 9.56 6.20
N ARG A 393 30.56 8.84 6.93
CA ARG A 393 29.19 9.27 7.24
C ARG A 393 29.16 10.51 8.15
N ILE A 394 30.04 10.58 9.15
CA ILE A 394 30.16 11.76 10.03
C ILE A 394 30.65 12.96 9.22
N GLU A 395 31.69 12.77 8.40
CA GLU A 395 32.24 13.79 7.53
C GLU A 395 31.17 14.37 6.59
N ARG A 396 30.37 13.52 5.93
CA ARG A 396 29.24 13.96 5.10
C ARG A 396 28.20 14.77 5.86
N ARG A 397 27.86 14.36 7.08
CA ARG A 397 26.94 15.11 7.96
C ARG A 397 27.51 16.44 8.47
N LEU A 398 28.83 16.62 8.36
CA LEU A 398 29.52 17.88 8.59
C LEU A 398 29.73 18.68 7.29
N GLY A 399 29.40 18.11 6.12
CA GLY A 399 29.61 18.72 4.81
C GLY A 399 31.07 18.78 4.35
N ILE A 400 31.92 17.94 4.93
CA ILE A 400 33.35 17.84 4.62
C ILE A 400 33.70 16.44 4.12
N GLU A 401 34.84 16.29 3.46
CA GLU A 401 35.39 15.01 3.04
C GLU A 401 36.90 14.94 3.26
N TRP A 402 37.41 13.78 3.63
CA TRP A 402 38.85 13.52 3.66
C TRP A 402 39.41 13.36 2.24
N MET A 403 40.45 14.12 1.90
CA MET A 403 41.21 13.98 0.66
C MET A 403 42.53 13.22 0.89
N PRO A 404 42.63 11.91 0.59
CA PRO A 404 43.80 11.12 0.94
C PRO A 404 45.10 11.61 0.28
N ARG A 405 45.01 12.18 -0.93
CA ARG A 405 46.19 12.67 -1.67
C ARG A 405 46.79 13.95 -1.09
N LYS A 406 45.94 14.77 -0.47
CA LYS A 406 46.35 16.07 0.12
C LYS A 406 46.52 15.97 1.64
N GLU A 407 46.12 14.84 2.25
CA GLU A 407 46.14 14.61 3.71
C GLU A 407 45.40 15.69 4.51
N LEU A 408 44.27 16.16 3.96
CA LEU A 408 43.45 17.22 4.57
C LEU A 408 41.96 16.99 4.28
N HIS A 409 41.11 17.60 5.10
CA HIS A 409 39.67 17.69 4.91
C HIS A 409 39.33 18.93 4.07
N THR A 410 38.43 18.76 3.12
CA THR A 410 37.87 19.84 2.29
C THR A 410 36.36 19.88 2.41
N LYS A 411 35.77 21.00 2.01
CA LYS A 411 34.31 21.07 1.79
C LYS A 411 33.92 20.14 0.64
N ILE A 412 32.82 19.40 0.78
CA ILE A 412 32.37 18.47 -0.29
C ILE A 412 32.02 19.24 -1.57
N SER A 413 31.27 20.33 -1.43
CA SER A 413 30.87 21.16 -2.57
C SER A 413 32.01 21.97 -3.19
N ASP A 414 33.15 22.09 -2.52
CA ASP A 414 34.29 22.89 -2.96
C ASP A 414 35.63 22.28 -2.47
N PRO A 415 36.28 21.43 -3.30
CA PRO A 415 37.56 20.80 -2.97
C PRO A 415 38.75 21.75 -2.80
N ASP A 416 38.60 23.03 -3.12
CA ASP A 416 39.61 24.07 -2.89
C ASP A 416 39.44 24.75 -1.51
N CYS A 417 38.27 24.59 -0.88
CA CYS A 417 38.01 25.05 0.48
C CYS A 417 38.53 24.04 1.52
N ILE A 418 39.63 24.37 2.19
CA ILE A 418 40.28 23.52 3.21
C ILE A 418 39.60 23.69 4.57
N ALA A 419 39.08 22.59 5.12
CA ALA A 419 38.48 22.53 6.45
C ALA A 419 39.49 22.15 7.55
N SER A 420 40.60 21.50 7.21
CA SER A 420 41.61 21.08 8.19
C SER A 420 42.20 22.27 8.96
N GLY A 421 42.24 22.13 10.30
CA GLY A 421 42.76 23.16 11.21
C GLY A 421 41.80 24.32 11.47
N GLN A 422 40.62 24.34 10.83
CA GLN A 422 39.55 25.30 11.12
C GLN A 422 38.61 24.74 12.21
N PRO A 423 37.99 25.60 13.02
CA PRO A 423 36.94 25.17 13.94
C PRO A 423 35.72 24.63 13.17
N LEU A 424 35.12 23.55 13.67
CA LEU A 424 33.91 22.95 13.08
C LEU A 424 32.67 23.84 13.21
N LEU A 425 32.68 24.74 14.20
CA LEU A 425 31.63 25.71 14.47
C LEU A 425 32.29 27.07 14.76
N THR A 426 31.98 28.07 13.94
CA THR A 426 32.34 29.47 14.16
C THR A 426 31.13 30.22 14.75
N MET A 427 31.37 31.30 15.50
CA MET A 427 30.26 32.09 16.06
C MET A 427 29.35 32.71 14.98
N ASP A 428 29.90 32.88 13.78
CA ASP A 428 29.20 33.44 12.62
C ASP A 428 28.51 32.36 11.77
N GLY A 429 28.62 31.07 12.13
CA GLY A 429 28.04 29.94 11.39
C GLY A 429 28.74 29.61 10.06
N ASP A 430 29.73 30.40 9.65
CA ASP A 430 30.50 30.24 8.42
C ASP A 430 31.62 29.19 8.60
N SER A 431 31.21 27.93 8.78
CA SER A 431 32.11 26.79 8.90
C SER A 431 32.12 26.00 7.59
N ALA A 432 33.29 25.50 7.18
CA ALA A 432 33.44 24.75 5.94
C ALA A 432 32.50 23.53 5.94
N GLY A 433 31.58 23.48 4.98
CA GLY A 433 30.62 22.38 4.82
C GLY A 433 29.25 22.58 5.48
N TYR A 434 29.11 23.51 6.43
CA TYR A 434 27.88 23.63 7.22
C TYR A 434 26.66 23.98 6.33
N GLY A 435 26.77 24.96 5.43
CA GLY A 435 25.70 25.30 4.47
C GLY A 435 25.69 24.45 3.19
N SER A 436 26.33 23.28 3.15
CA SER A 436 26.41 22.46 1.93
C SER A 436 25.14 21.61 1.71
N THR A 437 24.69 21.50 0.47
CA THR A 437 23.55 20.64 0.09
C THR A 437 23.79 19.18 0.48
N GLU A 438 25.03 18.72 0.37
CA GLU A 438 25.43 17.35 0.67
C GLU A 438 25.23 17.02 2.16
N ARG A 439 25.47 17.99 3.05
CA ARG A 439 25.16 17.86 4.48
C ARG A 439 23.67 17.67 4.73
N LEU A 440 22.82 18.50 4.11
CA LEU A 440 21.36 18.39 4.27
C LEU A 440 20.86 17.02 3.81
N ILE A 441 21.32 16.55 2.64
CA ILE A 441 20.95 15.23 2.11
C ILE A 441 21.45 14.11 3.04
N ALA A 442 22.67 14.22 3.56
CA ALA A 442 23.23 13.24 4.49
C ALA A 442 22.45 13.17 5.81
N GLU A 443 21.98 14.31 6.35
CA GLU A 443 21.11 14.34 7.53
C GLU A 443 19.74 13.69 7.26
N ILE A 444 19.11 14.02 6.13
CA ILE A 444 17.82 13.40 5.73
C ILE A 444 17.97 11.89 5.58
N GLN A 445 19.05 11.41 4.94
CA GLN A 445 19.31 9.98 4.79
C GLN A 445 19.55 9.29 6.14
N ALA A 446 20.27 9.94 7.06
CA ALA A 446 20.60 9.38 8.35
C ALA A 446 19.39 9.32 9.30
N LEU A 447 18.52 10.34 9.27
CA LEU A 447 17.47 10.55 10.28
C LEU A 447 16.04 10.36 9.73
N GLY A 448 15.86 10.29 8.41
CA GLY A 448 14.55 10.33 7.76
C GLY A 448 13.61 9.16 8.07
N ARG A 449 14.16 8.04 8.55
CA ARG A 449 13.43 6.84 8.97
C ARG A 449 13.44 6.67 10.49
N SER A 450 13.90 7.68 11.24
CA SER A 450 13.97 7.63 12.69
C SER A 450 12.57 7.55 13.30
N LYS A 451 12.49 6.93 14.48
CA LYS A 451 11.29 6.93 15.33
C LYS A 451 11.37 7.98 16.43
N SER A 452 12.30 8.93 16.34
CA SER A 452 12.51 9.99 17.33
C SER A 452 12.03 11.34 16.80
N LEU A 453 11.16 12.02 17.54
CA LEU A 453 10.73 13.37 17.17
C LEU A 453 11.91 14.35 17.16
N ALA A 454 12.87 14.19 18.08
CA ALA A 454 14.07 15.00 18.13
C ALA A 454 14.96 14.86 16.87
N ASP A 455 15.00 13.68 16.26
CA ASP A 455 15.77 13.47 15.02
C ASP A 455 15.12 14.19 13.84
N PHE A 456 13.79 14.21 13.74
CA PHE A 456 13.09 15.06 12.76
C PHE A 456 13.31 16.55 13.05
N GLY A 457 13.38 16.95 14.33
CA GLY A 457 13.77 18.30 14.73
C GLY A 457 15.15 18.72 14.19
N ARG A 458 16.12 17.79 14.15
CA ARG A 458 17.44 18.04 13.55
C ARG A 458 17.37 18.25 12.04
N ILE A 459 16.53 17.48 11.34
CA ILE A 459 16.28 17.70 9.91
C ILE A 459 15.65 19.10 9.70
N ALA A 460 14.67 19.47 10.52
CA ALA A 460 14.04 20.78 10.44
C ALA A 460 15.04 21.94 10.66
N HIS A 461 15.96 21.81 11.61
CA HIS A 461 17.05 22.76 11.80
C HIS A 461 18.01 22.81 10.60
N ALA A 462 18.36 21.66 10.02
CA ALA A 462 19.18 21.62 8.82
C ALA A 462 18.49 22.29 7.61
N LEU A 463 17.16 22.27 7.53
CA LEU A 463 16.41 23.01 6.51
C LEU A 463 16.46 24.52 6.74
N ASP A 464 16.35 24.97 7.99
CA ASP A 464 16.42 26.39 8.36
C ASP A 464 17.82 27.01 8.10
N GLU A 465 18.86 26.17 8.04
CA GLU A 465 20.24 26.58 7.74
C GLU A 465 20.50 26.77 6.24
N HIS A 466 19.61 26.23 5.38
CA HIS A 466 19.70 26.28 3.92
C HIS A 466 18.73 27.32 3.36
N ASP A 467 19.09 28.59 3.48
CA ASP A 467 18.30 29.69 2.91
C ASP A 467 18.39 29.71 1.37
N ASP A 468 17.26 29.44 0.72
CA ASP A 468 16.98 29.65 -0.72
C ASP A 468 17.91 28.96 -1.74
N GLY A 469 18.72 27.98 -1.30
CA GLY A 469 19.58 27.19 -2.17
C GLY A 469 18.77 26.31 -3.13
N GLU A 470 18.97 26.48 -4.43
CA GLU A 470 18.31 25.66 -5.46
C GLU A 470 19.01 24.30 -5.60
N ILE A 471 18.32 23.21 -5.26
CA ILE A 471 18.80 21.84 -5.44
C ILE A 471 18.10 21.22 -6.66
N PRO A 472 18.80 21.00 -7.79
CA PRO A 472 18.19 20.38 -8.96
C PRO A 472 17.71 18.95 -8.64
N ILE A 473 16.53 18.57 -9.15
CA ILE A 473 15.95 17.24 -8.92
C ILE A 473 15.56 16.53 -10.22
N VAL A 474 15.56 15.20 -10.18
CA VAL A 474 15.08 14.32 -11.25
C VAL A 474 13.82 13.61 -10.80
N LEU A 475 12.84 13.51 -11.70
CA LEU A 475 11.62 12.73 -11.49
C LEU A 475 11.85 11.28 -11.94
N SER A 476 11.74 10.31 -11.03
CA SER A 476 12.02 8.90 -11.34
C SER A 476 10.96 8.24 -12.24
N SER A 477 9.77 8.86 -12.40
CA SER A 477 8.57 8.22 -12.98
C SER A 477 8.12 8.74 -14.36
N THR A 478 8.76 9.78 -14.90
CA THR A 478 8.31 10.40 -16.16
C THR A 478 9.41 10.43 -17.22
N GLY A 479 9.17 9.70 -18.31
CA GLY A 479 10.00 9.78 -19.51
C GLY A 479 10.06 11.21 -20.03
N ASN A 480 11.28 11.71 -20.25
CA ASN A 480 11.65 12.95 -20.95
C ASN A 480 10.60 14.09 -20.88
N THR A 481 10.25 14.53 -19.68
CA THR A 481 9.43 15.74 -19.49
C THR A 481 10.13 16.95 -20.11
N SER A 482 9.37 17.88 -20.70
CA SER A 482 9.89 19.17 -21.18
C SER A 482 10.15 20.18 -20.06
N LEU A 483 9.91 19.78 -18.80
CA LEU A 483 10.08 20.60 -17.60
C LEU A 483 11.25 20.08 -16.77
N GLU A 484 12.04 21.02 -16.24
CA GLU A 484 13.02 20.77 -15.18
C GLU A 484 12.47 21.29 -13.86
N PHE A 485 12.82 20.61 -12.77
CA PHE A 485 12.40 20.94 -11.42
C PHE A 485 13.62 21.20 -10.55
N SER A 486 13.47 22.12 -9.60
CA SER A 486 14.43 22.37 -8.54
C SER A 486 13.70 22.42 -7.20
N TRP A 487 14.34 21.89 -6.17
CA TRP A 487 13.88 21.92 -4.79
C TRP A 487 14.53 23.10 -4.08
N ILE A 488 13.69 23.90 -3.43
CA ILE A 488 14.10 24.97 -2.53
C ILE A 488 13.83 24.48 -1.11
N PRO A 489 14.86 24.10 -0.34
CA PRO A 489 14.73 23.72 1.05
C PRO A 489 14.14 24.85 1.88
N HIS A 490 13.19 24.50 2.75
CA HIS A 490 12.76 25.33 3.88
C HIS A 490 11.78 24.53 4.72
N ARG A 491 11.68 24.89 5.98
CA ARG A 491 10.77 24.26 6.94
C ARG A 491 9.32 24.69 6.68
N CYS A 492 8.41 23.72 6.75
CA CYS A 492 6.95 23.93 6.75
C CYS A 492 6.41 24.90 5.68
N PRO A 493 6.59 24.62 4.38
CA PRO A 493 5.94 25.38 3.29
C PRO A 493 4.42 25.52 3.47
N ILE A 494 3.76 24.54 4.09
CA ILE A 494 2.36 24.57 4.48
C ILE A 494 2.25 24.90 5.98
N GLU A 495 1.57 25.99 6.28
CA GLU A 495 1.16 26.32 7.65
C GLU A 495 -0.12 25.57 8.02
N PHE A 496 -0.07 24.79 9.11
CA PHE A 496 -1.25 24.22 9.74
C PHE A 496 -1.67 25.10 10.92
N MET A 497 -2.96 25.44 11.06
CA MET A 497 -3.43 26.07 12.30
C MET A 497 -3.59 24.99 13.36
N ASP A 498 -2.67 24.91 14.32
CA ASP A 498 -2.79 24.00 15.45
C ASP A 498 -3.76 24.53 16.51
N PHE A 499 -4.63 23.64 17.00
CA PHE A 499 -5.21 23.80 18.33
C PHE A 499 -4.22 23.20 19.33
N CYS A 500 -3.52 24.04 20.07
CA CYS A 500 -2.65 23.61 21.15
C CYS A 500 -3.51 23.23 22.39
N PRO A 501 -3.57 21.96 22.84
CA PRO A 501 -4.05 21.70 24.19
C PRO A 501 -2.98 22.21 25.17
N GLU A 502 -3.35 23.12 26.06
CA GLU A 502 -2.45 23.66 27.09
C GLU A 502 -1.80 22.52 27.88
N SER A 503 -0.50 22.26 27.63
CA SER A 503 0.28 21.29 28.39
C SER A 503 0.49 21.81 29.82
N THR A 504 0.05 21.03 30.80
CA THR A 504 0.16 21.37 32.23
C THR A 504 1.53 21.02 32.84
N ASP A 505 2.49 20.50 32.07
CA ASP A 505 3.84 20.22 32.56
C ASP A 505 4.90 20.79 31.63
N GLY A 506 5.82 21.59 32.21
CA GLY A 506 6.77 22.50 31.56
C GLY A 506 7.91 21.89 30.73
N THR A 507 7.67 20.76 30.04
CA THR A 507 8.50 20.30 28.92
C THR A 507 7.80 20.74 27.64
N ILE A 508 8.33 21.78 26.98
CA ILE A 508 7.80 22.24 25.69
C ILE A 508 8.17 21.17 24.65
N LEU A 509 7.31 20.17 24.49
CA LEU A 509 7.35 19.26 23.35
C LEU A 509 6.91 20.09 22.14
N LEU A 510 7.80 20.26 21.16
CA LEU A 510 7.45 20.93 19.90
C LEU A 510 6.28 20.16 19.25
N PRO A 511 5.16 20.83 18.90
CA PRO A 511 4.06 20.15 18.23
C PRO A 511 4.54 19.55 16.91
N PRO A 512 4.09 18.35 16.51
CA PRO A 512 4.56 17.66 15.29
C PRO A 512 4.53 18.51 14.00
N SER A 513 3.55 19.39 13.89
CA SER A 513 3.38 20.40 12.83
C SER A 513 4.56 21.37 12.71
N THR A 514 5.22 21.72 13.81
CA THR A 514 6.38 22.65 13.83
C THR A 514 7.63 22.03 13.22
N VAL A 515 7.68 20.70 13.16
CA VAL A 515 8.72 19.91 12.49
C VAL A 515 8.29 19.55 11.05
N GLY A 516 7.11 20.01 10.61
CA GLY A 516 6.60 19.79 9.27
C GLY A 516 5.98 18.42 9.05
N LEU A 517 5.57 17.72 10.11
CA LEU A 517 4.97 16.39 10.00
C LEU A 517 3.49 16.48 9.61
N PHE A 518 3.11 15.76 8.56
CA PHE A 518 1.75 15.72 8.03
C PHE A 518 1.42 14.36 7.45
N ARG A 519 0.13 14.08 7.30
CA ARG A 519 -0.37 12.85 6.68
C ARG A 519 -1.19 13.17 5.43
N LEU A 520 -1.04 12.30 4.45
CA LEU A 520 -1.85 12.30 3.23
C LEU A 520 -2.86 11.16 3.30
N ASP A 521 -4.14 11.46 3.53
CA ASP A 521 -5.21 10.46 3.56
C ASP A 521 -5.98 10.45 2.22
N PRO A 522 -5.84 9.41 1.39
CA PRO A 522 -6.59 9.29 0.14
C PRO A 522 -8.11 9.16 0.40
N HIS A 523 -8.87 10.14 -0.10
CA HIS A 523 -10.32 10.12 0.00
C HIS A 523 -10.96 9.37 -1.16
N ASN A 524 -11.61 8.26 -0.86
CA ASN A 524 -12.61 7.68 -1.74
C ASN A 524 -14.00 8.14 -1.31
N ALA A 525 -14.68 8.91 -2.17
CA ALA A 525 -16.00 9.49 -1.95
C ALA A 525 -17.00 8.47 -1.36
N GLY A 526 -17.19 8.49 -0.04
CA GLY A 526 -18.20 7.71 0.68
C GLY A 526 -17.86 6.26 1.03
N LEU A 527 -16.59 5.83 1.03
CA LEU A 527 -16.17 4.47 1.42
C LEU A 527 -15.07 4.50 2.49
N SER A 528 -15.11 3.54 3.41
CA SER A 528 -14.33 3.48 4.66
C SER A 528 -12.79 3.49 4.45
N SER A 529 -12.11 4.29 5.28
CA SER A 529 -10.67 4.59 5.41
C SER A 529 -9.73 3.38 5.69
N ALA A 530 -10.18 2.14 5.48
CA ALA A 530 -9.48 0.99 6.05
C ALA A 530 -8.19 0.57 5.31
N ASP A 531 -8.06 0.74 3.99
CA ASP A 531 -6.93 0.12 3.25
C ASP A 531 -6.20 0.95 2.19
N THR A 532 -6.62 2.18 1.89
CA THR A 532 -5.72 3.11 1.19
C THR A 532 -4.81 3.75 2.23
N ARG A 533 -3.55 3.30 2.29
CA ARG A 533 -2.63 3.68 3.36
C ARG A 533 -2.40 5.18 3.36
N PRO A 534 -2.59 5.86 4.49
CA PRO A 534 -2.16 7.23 4.60
C PRO A 534 -0.63 7.26 4.45
N LEU A 535 -0.12 8.23 3.70
CA LEU A 535 1.32 8.50 3.70
C LEU A 535 1.63 9.38 4.90
N HIS A 536 2.66 9.00 5.66
CA HIS A 536 3.14 9.78 6.80
C HIS A 536 4.43 10.49 6.39
N LEU A 537 4.40 11.81 6.39
CA LEU A 537 5.32 12.63 5.62
C LEU A 537 5.93 13.75 6.47
N MET A 538 7.16 14.16 6.13
CA MET A 538 7.77 15.41 6.62
C MET A 538 7.93 16.37 5.45
N GLN A 539 7.50 17.63 5.60
CA GLN A 539 7.71 18.68 4.61
C GLN A 539 9.18 19.11 4.59
N LEU A 540 9.78 19.16 3.40
CA LEU A 540 11.19 19.52 3.22
C LEU A 540 11.40 20.80 2.40
N GLY A 541 10.34 21.41 1.87
CA GLY A 541 10.41 22.67 1.12
C GLY A 541 9.56 22.66 -0.13
N SER A 542 9.72 23.66 -0.98
CA SER A 542 8.90 23.86 -2.18
C SER A 542 9.63 23.43 -3.45
N LEU A 543 8.87 23.01 -4.46
CA LEU A 543 9.42 22.74 -5.79
C LEU A 543 9.09 23.88 -6.75
N VAL A 544 10.11 24.32 -7.49
CA VAL A 544 9.98 25.23 -8.61
C VAL A 544 10.23 24.51 -9.93
N MET A 545 9.65 25.02 -11.00
CA MET A 545 9.77 24.43 -12.33
C MET A 545 10.03 25.47 -13.41
N ARG A 546 10.74 25.07 -14.47
CA ARG A 546 10.88 25.84 -15.71
C ARG A 546 10.95 24.92 -16.93
N PRO A 547 10.74 25.43 -18.15
CA PRO A 547 10.94 24.63 -19.36
C PRO A 547 12.42 24.31 -19.59
N LYS A 548 12.74 23.06 -19.93
CA LYS A 548 14.11 22.64 -20.29
C LYS A 548 14.62 23.45 -21.49
N SER A 549 15.83 23.98 -21.39
CA SER A 549 16.48 24.64 -22.52
C SER A 549 16.73 23.65 -23.66
N SER A 550 16.13 23.89 -24.82
CA SER A 550 16.31 23.07 -26.03
C SER A 550 17.59 23.41 -26.79
N SER A 551 18.38 24.39 -26.34
CA SER A 551 19.60 24.85 -27.01
C SER A 551 20.79 24.73 -26.07
N GLY A 552 21.86 24.06 -26.51
CA GLY A 552 23.16 23.99 -25.81
C GLY A 552 23.91 25.32 -25.77
N ASN A 553 23.19 26.43 -25.69
CA ASN A 553 23.73 27.77 -25.60
C ASN A 553 23.49 28.30 -24.17
N PRO A 554 24.50 28.25 -23.27
CA PRO A 554 24.36 28.64 -21.86
C PRO A 554 24.08 30.15 -21.66
N LEU A 555 24.09 30.94 -22.72
CA LEU A 555 23.84 32.39 -22.73
C LEU A 555 22.43 32.78 -23.19
N ALA A 556 21.58 31.84 -23.60
CA ALA A 556 20.18 32.12 -23.89
C ALA A 556 19.37 32.11 -22.58
N ASN A 557 19.19 33.29 -21.99
CA ASN A 557 18.33 33.63 -20.83
C ASN A 557 17.62 32.40 -20.22
N ALA A 558 18.23 31.79 -19.19
CA ALA A 558 17.56 30.78 -18.40
C ALA A 558 16.20 31.35 -17.93
N LEU A 559 15.12 30.71 -18.34
CA LEU A 559 13.77 31.11 -17.92
C LEU A 559 13.71 31.13 -16.38
N GLU A 560 13.12 32.18 -15.83
CA GLU A 560 12.94 32.32 -14.38
C GLU A 560 12.17 31.13 -13.81
N TRP A 561 12.60 30.65 -12.64
CA TRP A 561 11.92 29.60 -11.90
C TRP A 561 10.51 30.05 -11.52
N LYS A 562 9.54 29.16 -11.70
CA LYS A 562 8.15 29.41 -11.32
C LYS A 562 7.69 28.40 -10.30
N GLU A 563 6.89 28.84 -9.33
CA GLU A 563 6.23 27.95 -8.38
C GLU A 563 5.45 26.85 -9.11
N SER A 564 5.76 25.60 -8.79
CA SER A 564 5.10 24.45 -9.39
C SER A 564 3.79 24.09 -8.69
N GLY A 565 3.60 24.53 -7.44
CA GLY A 565 2.53 24.09 -6.54
C GLY A 565 2.77 22.70 -5.93
N TYR A 566 3.95 22.11 -6.15
CA TYR A 566 4.42 20.92 -5.46
C TYR A 566 5.33 21.28 -4.29
N ILE A 567 5.29 20.45 -3.25
CA ILE A 567 6.30 20.44 -2.18
C ILE A 567 7.19 19.20 -2.32
N ALA A 568 8.41 19.30 -1.80
CA ALA A 568 9.24 18.15 -1.49
C ALA A 568 8.84 17.63 -0.10
N ALA A 569 8.62 16.32 0.01
CA ALA A 569 8.28 15.66 1.25
C ALA A 569 9.03 14.33 1.40
N LEU A 570 9.33 13.94 2.63
CA LEU A 570 9.95 12.66 2.96
C LEU A 570 8.89 11.69 3.47
N ASP A 571 8.73 10.53 2.84
CA ASP A 571 7.98 9.41 3.41
C ASP A 571 8.79 8.75 4.52
N ARG A 572 8.31 8.91 5.77
CA ARG A 572 8.96 8.37 6.96
C ARG A 572 9.03 6.84 6.97
N THR A 573 8.11 6.19 6.26
CA THR A 573 8.03 4.71 6.24
C THR A 573 9.08 4.13 5.31
N SER A 574 9.24 4.70 4.11
CA SER A 574 10.17 4.21 3.09
C SER A 574 11.52 4.93 3.09
N GLY A 575 11.61 6.12 3.68
CA GLY A 575 12.75 7.04 3.52
C GLY A 575 12.82 7.69 2.14
N GLN A 576 11.76 7.58 1.32
CA GLN A 576 11.74 8.11 -0.04
C GLN A 576 11.35 9.58 -0.09
N LEU A 577 12.05 10.34 -0.93
CA LEU A 577 11.67 11.71 -1.28
C LEU A 577 10.57 11.70 -2.34
N LEU A 578 9.51 12.46 -2.07
CA LEU A 578 8.30 12.55 -2.88
C LEU A 578 8.00 14.02 -3.21
N ALA A 579 7.57 14.28 -4.44
CA ALA A 579 6.90 15.51 -4.84
C ALA A 579 5.38 15.35 -4.65
N ILE A 580 4.76 16.28 -3.92
CA ILE A 580 3.33 16.24 -3.63
C ILE A 580 2.68 17.54 -4.07
N PHE A 581 1.70 17.43 -4.97
CA PHE A 581 0.94 18.59 -5.44
C PHE A 581 -0.04 19.06 -4.37
N ILE A 582 0.05 20.32 -3.96
CA ILE A 582 -0.90 20.97 -3.03
C ILE A 582 -1.57 22.17 -3.68
N GLY A 583 -1.04 22.64 -4.82
CA GLY A 583 -1.50 23.83 -5.51
C GLY A 583 -0.89 25.11 -4.95
N LYS A 584 -1.23 26.27 -5.54
CA LYS A 584 -0.72 27.57 -5.09
C LYS A 584 -1.36 27.96 -3.76
N SER A 585 -0.53 27.99 -2.70
CA SER A 585 -0.76 28.62 -1.39
C SER A 585 -2.24 28.80 -1.04
N GLN A 586 -2.93 27.70 -0.72
CA GLN A 586 -4.12 27.84 0.11
C GLN A 586 -3.62 28.34 1.47
N GLY A 587 -4.25 29.39 2.02
CA GLY A 587 -3.91 29.89 3.36
C GLY A 587 -3.91 28.78 4.42
N PRO A 588 -3.49 29.09 5.65
CA PRO A 588 -3.21 28.09 6.69
C PRO A 588 -4.33 27.04 6.81
N ILE A 589 -3.97 25.76 6.66
CA ILE A 589 -4.91 24.64 6.68
C ILE A 589 -5.33 24.43 8.13
N SER A 590 -6.61 24.62 8.44
CA SER A 590 -7.09 24.42 9.81
C SER A 590 -7.03 22.94 10.21
N SER A 591 -6.45 22.63 11.39
CA SER A 591 -6.46 21.28 11.95
C SER A 591 -7.89 20.71 11.98
N GLY A 592 -8.09 19.51 11.43
CA GLY A 592 -9.41 18.86 11.34
C GLY A 592 -10.29 19.30 10.17
N SER A 593 -9.88 20.30 9.39
CA SER A 593 -10.53 20.64 8.11
C SER A 593 -9.81 19.94 6.97
N GLN A 594 -10.45 18.90 6.45
CA GLN A 594 -10.02 18.15 5.26
C GLN A 594 -9.82 19.09 4.05
N SER A 595 -8.58 19.50 3.76
CA SER A 595 -8.26 20.29 2.57
C SER A 595 -8.08 19.36 1.37
N HIS A 596 -8.81 19.65 0.31
CA HIS A 596 -8.86 18.84 -0.90
C HIS A 596 -7.69 19.22 -1.81
N ILE A 597 -6.85 18.25 -2.19
CA ILE A 597 -5.79 18.49 -3.17
C ILE A 597 -6.41 18.86 -4.53
N PRO A 598 -6.01 20.00 -5.14
CA PRO A 598 -6.45 20.37 -6.49
C PRO A 598 -5.90 19.41 -7.55
N GLN A 599 -6.51 19.38 -8.74
CA GLN A 599 -6.00 18.53 -9.81
C GLN A 599 -4.63 19.02 -10.30
N PRO A 600 -3.64 18.11 -10.46
CA PRO A 600 -2.31 18.48 -10.93
C PRO A 600 -2.34 18.94 -12.39
N PRO A 601 -1.30 19.66 -12.85
CA PRO A 601 -1.15 20.01 -14.26
C PRO A 601 -1.21 18.77 -15.18
N PRO A 602 -1.79 18.89 -16.39
CA PRO A 602 -1.94 17.76 -17.29
C PRO A 602 -0.57 17.15 -17.65
N GLY A 603 -0.47 15.83 -17.51
CA GLY A 603 0.76 15.07 -17.77
C GLY A 603 1.65 14.83 -16.54
N LEU A 604 1.27 15.34 -15.36
CA LEU A 604 1.94 15.09 -14.08
C LEU A 604 1.01 14.41 -13.08
N SER A 605 1.58 13.56 -12.22
CA SER A 605 0.86 12.87 -11.14
C SER A 605 0.86 13.71 -9.87
N ALA A 606 -0.18 13.60 -9.05
CA ALA A 606 -0.28 14.34 -7.78
C ALA A 606 0.81 13.96 -6.76
N VAL A 607 1.32 12.74 -6.84
CA VAL A 607 2.46 12.25 -6.06
C VAL A 607 3.48 11.63 -7.03
N MET A 608 4.75 12.01 -6.92
CA MET A 608 5.85 11.50 -7.75
C MET A 608 7.09 11.27 -6.89
N ALA A 609 7.92 10.27 -7.21
CA ALA A 609 9.24 10.13 -6.57
C ALA A 609 10.24 11.13 -7.18
N ILE A 610 11.09 11.70 -6.31
CA ILE A 610 12.11 12.68 -6.69
C ILE A 610 13.48 12.28 -6.13
N GLU A 611 14.53 12.61 -6.88
CA GLU A 611 15.92 12.35 -6.49
C GLU A 611 16.74 13.64 -6.68
N PRO A 612 17.47 14.12 -5.66
CA PRO A 612 18.33 15.28 -5.78
C PRO A 612 19.58 14.97 -6.62
N CYS A 613 19.93 15.87 -7.52
CA CYS A 613 21.19 15.87 -8.26
C CYS A 613 22.26 16.60 -7.44
N CYS A 614 23.32 15.91 -7.05
CA CYS A 614 24.54 16.53 -6.54
C CYS A 614 25.63 16.42 -7.60
N ASP A 615 26.27 17.54 -7.96
CA ASP A 615 27.40 17.54 -8.88
C ASP A 615 28.57 16.75 -8.27
N GLY A 616 29.12 15.80 -9.04
CA GLY A 616 30.32 15.05 -8.66
C GLY A 616 30.09 13.66 -8.04
N TYR A 617 28.85 13.25 -7.79
CA TYR A 617 28.53 11.88 -7.37
C TYR A 617 27.74 11.14 -8.45
N GLU A 618 28.18 9.93 -8.81
CA GLU A 618 27.25 8.98 -9.44
C GLU A 618 26.06 8.82 -8.49
N PRO A 619 24.82 8.90 -8.97
CA PRO A 619 23.66 8.65 -8.12
C PRO A 619 23.84 7.25 -7.55
N GLN A 620 24.16 7.16 -6.24
CA GLN A 620 23.97 5.91 -5.54
C GLN A 620 22.52 5.59 -5.76
N HIS A 621 22.27 4.57 -6.59
CA HIS A 621 20.94 4.18 -7.01
C HIS A 621 20.09 4.12 -5.75
N TRP A 622 19.22 5.11 -5.59
CA TRP A 622 18.21 5.06 -4.57
C TRP A 622 17.36 3.85 -4.95
N ASN A 623 17.64 2.70 -4.35
CA ASN A 623 16.93 1.45 -4.61
C ASN A 623 15.58 1.53 -3.92
N PHE A 624 14.78 2.53 -4.28
CA PHE A 624 13.43 2.64 -3.81
C PHE A 624 12.59 1.58 -4.52
N PRO A 625 11.65 0.95 -3.80
CA PRO A 625 10.56 0.26 -4.47
C PRO A 625 9.88 1.23 -5.46
N PRO A 626 9.33 0.71 -6.58
CA PRO A 626 8.62 1.54 -7.54
C PRO A 626 7.61 2.41 -6.80
N SER A 627 7.57 3.71 -7.15
CA SER A 627 6.69 4.70 -6.52
C SER A 627 5.32 4.08 -6.31
N PRO A 628 4.70 4.23 -5.13
CA PRO A 628 3.34 3.78 -4.97
C PRO A 628 2.55 4.52 -6.07
N GLY A 629 2.04 3.77 -7.03
CA GLY A 629 1.26 4.30 -8.15
C GLY A 629 -0.09 4.75 -7.61
N ILE A 630 -0.08 5.74 -6.74
CA ILE A 630 -1.27 6.31 -6.15
C ILE A 630 -1.76 7.33 -7.18
N ASP A 631 -2.62 6.84 -8.07
CA ASP A 631 -3.44 7.68 -8.92
C ASP A 631 -4.50 8.34 -8.04
N VAL A 632 -4.07 9.35 -7.27
CA VAL A 632 -4.91 10.02 -6.30
C VAL A 632 -5.72 11.10 -7.01
N GLY A 633 -6.94 10.77 -7.38
CA GLY A 633 -7.91 11.77 -7.83
C GLY A 633 -8.37 12.72 -6.71
N ARG A 634 -8.27 12.31 -5.42
CA ARG A 634 -8.73 13.03 -4.21
C ARG A 634 -7.93 12.61 -2.97
N CYS A 635 -7.12 13.50 -2.40
CA CYS A 635 -6.44 13.30 -1.10
C CYS A 635 -6.80 14.43 -0.15
N TYR A 636 -6.81 14.10 1.14
CA TYR A 636 -6.83 15.06 2.23
C TYR A 636 -5.46 15.18 2.86
N VAL A 637 -5.10 16.41 3.16
CA VAL A 637 -3.90 16.75 3.95
C VAL A 637 -4.37 17.03 5.37
N ASP A 638 -3.72 16.41 6.35
CA ASP A 638 -3.98 16.61 7.78
C ASP A 638 -2.68 16.56 8.57
N VAL A 639 -2.66 17.04 9.81
CA VAL A 639 -1.49 16.95 10.69
C VAL A 639 -1.27 15.48 11.09
N ASP A 640 -0.01 15.04 11.11
CA ASP A 640 0.32 13.68 11.56
C ASP A 640 0.28 13.62 13.09
N PRO A 641 -0.57 12.79 13.72
CA PRO A 641 -0.61 12.65 15.17
C PRO A 641 0.66 12.01 15.76
N CYS A 642 1.54 11.42 14.92
CA CYS A 642 2.86 10.91 15.32
C CYS A 642 2.84 9.89 16.47
N LEU A 643 1.78 9.06 16.53
CA LEU A 643 1.58 8.07 17.59
C LEU A 643 2.67 6.97 17.62
N ASP A 644 3.43 6.85 16.55
CA ASP A 644 4.53 5.91 16.38
C ASP A 644 5.90 6.46 16.83
N LEU A 645 6.00 7.76 17.10
CA LEU A 645 7.25 8.42 17.47
C LEU A 645 7.47 8.44 18.98
N VAL A 646 8.73 8.26 19.38
CA VAL A 646 9.24 8.49 20.72
C VAL A 646 9.58 9.99 20.85
N PRO A 647 9.13 10.67 21.93
CA PRO A 647 9.43 12.08 22.17
C PRO A 647 10.91 12.38 22.35
#